data_AF-A0A8W8LWL7-F1
#
_entry.id   AF-A0A8W8LWL7-F1
#
_cell.length_a   1.000
_cell.length_b   1.000
_cell.length_c   1.000
_cell.angle_alpha   90.00
_cell.angle_beta   90.00
_cell.angle_gamma   90.00
#
_symmetry.space_group_name_H-M   'P 1'
#
loop_
_entity.id
_entity.type
_entity.pdbx_description
1 polymer ?
#
loop_
_entity_poly.entity_id
_entity_poly.type
_entity_poly.pdbx_seq_one_letter_code
_entity_poly.pdbx_strand_id
1 'polypeptide(L)'
;MERKRIIQSLLFLLQLNVLIALKDDPCTTAKNLPNFELRLKAFKIDLARGDRPICDRYFIKEPGEWFRTVDGNEMVNNRTTFFECGTQYSIYMQGHVPSSLNRVVNRTACVIPSCTTKYNIQLKKCSNFTVYYLPRPSSCDQAYCFGFGENGIAPNITTDKPTVKYELVKSAGKTAAELSEQKLAFKCHFTPVVDGTNIIYYKVFWYVNDHTSTIFASQAVPKERLPETYLRGETGLDSIKLNIEISCKVRLYYHPKGPPGPSSEASEKFFAGIKPLKRAYEISRDNSTVIEFKLTVPFGCMYANHNDPYPLPCKHTLSLTTPDYLKCSQGIYAVDMCGKLIESRKWNETQTISIKHKNDNNYRTIQTFEVHTETKVRINGEPFWDGVELPTVFINVIEGTNKWKNKKCEAVSDPHMTSFANRHYESQEPGTYTLYRNKDPVGNINEIQMKVTPCNYVKYGNYEHMNQCTCGIAARASSDVYVIDRCPGTVPFYFGFKSCVEDILNVMKKANDEHDYEIHFPSGTSLDVRLNSIFDKTHFTSERWTLELQIHPSIADEGRSQGLCGSVEKDELIDPNNVNLTHDEYLFTQSWRVADADNMFKMTLERLQSFPKTRKARDLCICEKPSLSSGTIKNTLTCTNAKGRISCDKDKMKPVQKDVCYERHNRRKRSVKHSFTFTPKIVIEPKLKRSKRAISANITNMTKAQAKTWCENYMNSSPAFLACQDIPNTNSTRAIEICVMDILTTNSTVFAAAPRESMKAGCLKEIARNDTLLNVTKNGEKIADKILSIACPGECSGHGVCTKGVCQCNDNFGGGDCSIDINEPPEVYAVNYETGGLCDKLFCKEAIVDGDLFLDRSGLTCKMQRFEMTMNGTSWDLETSHVPGSHNTLSDIRCKFPRSHSKRSTLSSIGFISGYKIAVSNNNKNFSEAHAVYILDSTCQDTLNVSGQLRFALKPGFCFIHGSCVPDGVQKKCYECDIRQNKFEWTYRETEKGCTKEENSHLWVIGVVLAVLLLILIGLVFFYILKKKHRVVQDSYGMPNPHGQASKYSK
;
A
#
# COMPACT_ATOMS: atom_id res chain seq x y z
N MET A 1 9.01 -69.03 -4.45
CA MET A 1 8.07 -67.91 -4.76
C MET A 1 7.82 -67.75 -6.27
N GLU A 2 8.59 -68.44 -7.13
CA GLU A 2 8.70 -68.14 -8.55
C GLU A 2 7.44 -68.39 -9.38
N ARG A 3 6.59 -69.38 -9.06
CA ARG A 3 5.38 -69.65 -9.86
C ARG A 3 4.47 -68.40 -10.03
N LYS A 4 4.36 -67.52 -9.02
CA LYS A 4 3.64 -66.24 -9.17
C LYS A 4 4.37 -65.24 -10.07
N ARG A 5 5.71 -65.15 -9.98
CA ARG A 5 6.51 -64.27 -10.86
C ARG A 5 6.43 -64.71 -12.32
N ILE A 6 6.57 -66.02 -12.61
CA ILE A 6 6.48 -66.55 -13.98
C ILE A 6 5.11 -66.26 -14.60
N ILE A 7 4.02 -66.48 -13.85
CA ILE A 7 2.66 -66.19 -14.32
C ILE A 7 2.44 -64.68 -14.51
N GLN A 8 2.95 -63.83 -13.61
CA GLN A 8 2.89 -62.37 -13.80
C GLN A 8 3.72 -61.90 -15.01
N SER A 9 4.91 -62.44 -15.23
CA SER A 9 5.73 -62.11 -16.42
C SER A 9 5.06 -62.55 -17.73
N LEU A 10 4.42 -63.73 -17.75
CA LEU A 10 3.65 -64.18 -18.92
C LEU A 10 2.41 -63.32 -19.17
N LEU A 11 1.65 -62.98 -18.13
CA LEU A 11 0.51 -62.05 -18.25
C LEU A 11 0.94 -60.64 -18.68
N PHE A 12 2.08 -60.16 -18.17
CA PHE A 12 2.63 -58.87 -18.55
C PHE A 12 3.13 -58.87 -20.00
N LEU A 13 3.77 -59.94 -20.47
CA LEU A 13 4.17 -60.10 -21.88
C LEU A 13 2.95 -60.22 -22.82
N LEU A 14 1.90 -60.93 -22.40
CA LEU A 14 0.63 -60.99 -23.15
C LEU A 14 -0.05 -59.62 -23.21
N GLN A 15 -0.16 -58.90 -22.09
CA GLN A 15 -0.72 -57.54 -22.08
C GLN A 15 0.15 -56.55 -22.85
N LEU A 16 1.49 -56.67 -22.80
CA LEU A 16 2.40 -55.81 -23.56
C LEU A 16 2.25 -56.06 -25.07
N ASN A 17 2.16 -57.31 -25.51
CA ASN A 17 1.90 -57.65 -26.92
C ASN A 17 0.52 -57.16 -27.40
N VAL A 18 -0.51 -57.24 -26.55
CA VAL A 18 -1.84 -56.68 -26.87
C VAL A 18 -1.83 -55.15 -26.92
N LEU A 19 -1.12 -54.47 -26.00
CA LEU A 19 -0.95 -53.01 -26.07
C LEU A 19 -0.11 -52.56 -27.27
N ILE A 20 0.91 -53.32 -27.66
CA ILE A 20 1.71 -53.05 -28.87
C ILE A 20 0.82 -53.19 -30.12
N ALA A 21 0.06 -54.28 -30.24
CA ALA A 21 -0.86 -54.50 -31.36
C ALA A 21 -1.96 -53.42 -31.47
N LEU A 22 -2.43 -52.88 -30.33
CA LEU A 22 -3.39 -51.76 -30.31
C LEU A 22 -2.76 -50.39 -30.61
N LYS A 23 -1.44 -50.25 -30.53
CA LYS A 23 -0.76 -48.95 -30.71
C LYS A 23 -0.51 -48.60 -32.18
N ASP A 24 -0.41 -49.61 -33.05
CA ASP A 24 -0.14 -49.46 -34.48
C ASP A 24 -1.40 -49.54 -35.37
N ASP A 25 -2.61 -49.55 -34.80
CA ASP A 25 -3.84 -49.47 -35.60
C ASP A 25 -4.09 -48.02 -36.07
N PRO A 26 -4.02 -47.70 -37.39
CA PRO A 26 -4.27 -46.35 -37.87
C PRO A 26 -5.72 -45.89 -37.68
N CYS A 27 -6.69 -46.79 -37.49
CA CYS A 27 -8.06 -46.40 -37.11
C CYS A 27 -8.13 -45.68 -35.75
N THR A 28 -7.13 -45.89 -34.88
CA THR A 28 -7.01 -45.21 -33.57
C THR A 28 -5.95 -44.12 -33.53
N THR A 29 -4.92 -44.16 -34.39
CA THR A 29 -3.79 -43.21 -34.35
C THR A 29 -3.76 -42.16 -35.47
N ALA A 30 -4.59 -42.29 -36.51
CA ALA A 30 -4.61 -41.34 -37.62
C ALA A 30 -5.10 -39.94 -37.21
N LYS A 31 -4.38 -38.90 -37.66
CA LYS A 31 -4.68 -37.48 -37.38
C LYS A 31 -5.83 -36.98 -38.25
N ASN A 32 -6.64 -36.04 -37.76
CA ASN A 32 -7.56 -35.30 -38.62
C ASN A 32 -6.76 -34.54 -39.69
N LEU A 33 -7.14 -34.69 -40.96
CA LEU A 33 -6.50 -33.95 -42.06
C LEU A 33 -6.95 -32.47 -42.01
N PRO A 34 -6.04 -31.48 -41.82
CA PRO A 34 -6.41 -30.08 -41.66
C PRO A 34 -6.87 -29.46 -42.98
N ASN A 35 -7.64 -28.38 -42.87
CA ASN A 35 -8.25 -27.65 -43.99
C ASN A 35 -9.10 -28.56 -44.90
N PHE A 36 -9.72 -29.62 -44.35
CA PHE A 36 -10.42 -30.66 -45.10
C PHE A 36 -11.45 -30.11 -46.11
N GLU A 37 -12.23 -29.12 -45.69
CA GLU A 37 -13.24 -28.42 -46.51
C GLU A 37 -12.67 -27.81 -47.81
N LEU A 38 -11.40 -27.40 -47.79
CA LEU A 38 -10.71 -26.81 -48.95
C LEU A 38 -10.15 -27.88 -49.89
N ARG A 39 -10.02 -29.14 -49.43
CA ARG A 39 -9.50 -30.29 -50.20
C ARG A 39 -10.57 -31.03 -51.00
N LEU A 40 -11.83 -30.60 -50.87
CA LEU A 40 -12.96 -31.20 -51.56
C LEU A 40 -12.90 -30.84 -53.05
N LYS A 41 -13.18 -31.80 -53.95
CA LYS A 41 -13.16 -31.58 -55.42
C LYS A 41 -13.98 -30.36 -55.87
N ALA A 42 -15.10 -30.09 -55.20
CA ALA A 42 -15.98 -28.94 -55.45
C ALA A 42 -15.33 -27.58 -55.12
N PHE A 43 -14.28 -27.55 -54.29
CA PHE A 43 -13.55 -26.33 -53.96
C PHE A 43 -12.49 -26.04 -55.04
N LYS A 44 -12.70 -24.94 -55.78
CA LYS A 44 -11.78 -24.43 -56.81
C LYS A 44 -11.14 -23.12 -56.35
N ILE A 45 -9.84 -22.95 -56.61
CA ILE A 45 -9.11 -21.70 -56.31
C ILE A 45 -9.10 -20.75 -57.51
N ASP A 46 -9.27 -19.46 -57.26
CA ASP A 46 -9.10 -18.39 -58.23
C ASP A 46 -7.87 -17.54 -57.87
N LEU A 47 -6.75 -17.81 -58.55
CA LEU A 47 -5.49 -17.08 -58.33
C LEU A 47 -5.61 -15.59 -58.65
N ALA A 48 -6.55 -15.16 -59.51
CA ALA A 48 -6.78 -13.76 -59.82
C ALA A 48 -7.52 -13.02 -58.68
N ARG A 49 -8.19 -13.74 -57.77
CA ARG A 49 -8.76 -13.21 -56.52
C ARG A 49 -7.79 -13.27 -55.33
N GLY A 50 -6.57 -13.77 -55.55
CA GLY A 50 -5.56 -13.91 -54.50
C GLY A 50 -5.70 -15.17 -53.62
N ASP A 51 -6.48 -16.17 -54.06
CA ASP A 51 -6.57 -17.45 -53.36
C ASP A 51 -5.19 -18.12 -53.27
N ARG A 52 -4.88 -18.71 -52.11
CA ARG A 52 -3.60 -19.40 -51.86
C ARG A 52 -3.77 -20.92 -51.97
N PRO A 53 -3.02 -21.61 -52.86
CA PRO A 53 -3.03 -23.06 -52.95
C PRO A 53 -2.70 -23.77 -51.63
N ILE A 54 -3.38 -24.89 -51.36
CA ILE A 54 -3.00 -25.86 -50.33
C ILE A 54 -1.69 -26.54 -50.75
N CYS A 55 -0.76 -26.62 -49.81
CA CYS A 55 0.56 -27.23 -49.96
C CYS A 55 0.76 -28.35 -48.95
N ASP A 56 0.63 -29.61 -49.39
CA ASP A 56 0.84 -30.75 -48.49
C ASP A 56 2.32 -31.04 -48.23
N ARG A 57 3.22 -30.54 -49.09
CA ARG A 57 4.68 -30.75 -48.98
C ARG A 57 5.30 -30.21 -47.69
N TYR A 58 4.74 -29.20 -47.03
CA TYR A 58 5.27 -28.75 -45.72
C TYR A 58 4.45 -29.23 -44.52
N PHE A 59 3.29 -29.84 -44.77
CA PHE A 59 2.41 -30.37 -43.73
C PHE A 59 2.70 -31.85 -43.42
N ILE A 60 2.86 -32.68 -44.46
CA ILE A 60 3.08 -34.13 -44.33
C ILE A 60 4.57 -34.42 -44.11
N LYS A 61 4.91 -35.15 -43.04
CA LYS A 61 6.29 -35.59 -42.79
C LYS A 61 6.75 -36.68 -43.76
N GLU A 62 8.04 -36.75 -44.00
CA GLU A 62 8.66 -37.89 -44.68
C GLU A 62 8.75 -39.12 -43.74
N PRO A 63 8.60 -40.36 -44.26
CA PRO A 63 8.20 -40.69 -45.64
C PRO A 63 6.70 -40.46 -45.93
N GLY A 64 5.85 -40.45 -44.89
CA GLY A 64 4.41 -40.21 -44.95
C GLY A 64 3.75 -40.37 -43.58
N GLU A 65 2.48 -39.96 -43.46
CA GLU A 65 1.72 -40.04 -42.21
C GLU A 65 0.28 -40.56 -42.41
N TRP A 66 -0.30 -41.15 -41.36
CA TRP A 66 -1.69 -41.61 -41.34
C TRP A 66 -2.66 -40.48 -40.99
N PHE A 67 -3.63 -40.25 -41.88
CA PHE A 67 -4.69 -39.26 -41.72
C PHE A 67 -6.08 -39.91 -41.84
N ARG A 68 -7.04 -39.40 -41.07
CA ARG A 68 -8.47 -39.75 -41.15
C ARG A 68 -9.24 -38.65 -41.86
N THR A 69 -10.23 -39.03 -42.67
CA THR A 69 -11.15 -38.07 -43.29
C THR A 69 -12.21 -37.58 -42.31
N VAL A 70 -12.83 -36.45 -42.66
CA VAL A 70 -13.92 -35.84 -41.90
C VAL A 70 -15.25 -36.11 -42.60
N ASP A 71 -16.29 -36.33 -41.81
CA ASP A 71 -17.68 -36.59 -42.23
C ASP A 71 -17.95 -37.78 -43.17
N GLY A 72 -16.98 -38.69 -43.33
CA GLY A 72 -17.13 -39.93 -44.11
C GLY A 72 -16.78 -39.79 -45.59
N ASN A 73 -16.26 -38.63 -46.01
CA ASN A 73 -15.76 -38.39 -47.35
C ASN A 73 -14.56 -39.30 -47.68
N GLU A 74 -14.41 -39.68 -48.95
CA GLU A 74 -13.32 -40.54 -49.42
C GLU A 74 -12.40 -39.78 -50.38
N MET A 75 -11.18 -40.29 -50.58
CA MET A 75 -10.24 -39.74 -51.57
C MET A 75 -10.78 -39.96 -52.99
N VAL A 76 -10.74 -38.94 -53.84
CA VAL A 76 -11.37 -38.97 -55.17
C VAL A 76 -10.74 -40.06 -56.05
N ASN A 77 -11.57 -40.92 -56.64
CA ASN A 77 -11.19 -42.07 -57.50
C ASN A 77 -11.17 -41.75 -59.00
N ASN A 78 -11.79 -40.64 -59.43
CA ASN A 78 -11.83 -40.16 -60.81
C ASN A 78 -10.86 -38.99 -61.05
N ARG A 79 -10.54 -38.68 -62.31
CA ARG A 79 -9.62 -37.59 -62.64
C ARG A 79 -10.22 -36.22 -62.25
N THR A 80 -9.40 -35.37 -61.65
CA THR A 80 -9.70 -33.98 -61.30
C THR A 80 -9.18 -33.01 -62.38
N THR A 81 -9.63 -31.75 -62.37
CA THR A 81 -9.09 -30.68 -63.21
C THR A 81 -8.07 -29.83 -62.46
N PHE A 82 -7.34 -28.98 -63.19
CA PHE A 82 -6.54 -27.91 -62.57
C PHE A 82 -7.38 -27.05 -61.63
N PHE A 83 -6.74 -26.54 -60.57
CA PHE A 83 -7.32 -25.66 -59.55
C PHE A 83 -8.43 -26.30 -58.67
N GLU A 84 -8.82 -27.56 -58.89
CA GLU A 84 -9.71 -28.31 -58.00
C GLU A 84 -8.99 -28.77 -56.72
N CYS A 85 -9.78 -29.04 -55.67
CA CYS A 85 -9.31 -29.56 -54.39
C CYS A 85 -8.38 -28.59 -53.64
N GLY A 86 -8.57 -27.29 -53.87
CA GLY A 86 -7.83 -26.23 -53.17
C GLY A 86 -6.39 -26.04 -53.59
N THR A 87 -5.94 -26.67 -54.67
CA THR A 87 -4.53 -26.68 -55.07
C THR A 87 -4.39 -26.62 -56.59
N GLN A 88 -3.20 -26.34 -57.12
CA GLN A 88 -3.00 -26.23 -58.57
C GLN A 88 -2.97 -27.61 -59.23
N TYR A 89 -2.25 -28.56 -58.63
CA TYR A 89 -2.08 -29.95 -59.10
C TYR A 89 -2.64 -30.94 -58.07
N SER A 90 -3.95 -31.19 -58.14
CA SER A 90 -4.62 -32.13 -57.22
C SER A 90 -4.15 -33.58 -57.43
N ILE A 91 -4.02 -34.30 -56.31
CA ILE A 91 -3.65 -35.72 -56.28
C ILE A 91 -4.91 -36.57 -56.07
N TYR A 92 -5.24 -37.44 -57.01
CA TYR A 92 -6.42 -38.34 -56.98
C TYR A 92 -6.00 -39.82 -56.90
N MET A 93 -6.85 -40.69 -56.37
CA MET A 93 -6.59 -42.12 -56.20
C MET A 93 -6.93 -42.91 -57.48
N GLN A 94 -6.15 -43.94 -57.79
CA GLN A 94 -6.52 -44.96 -58.78
C GLN A 94 -7.25 -46.12 -58.09
N GLY A 95 -8.47 -46.39 -58.53
CA GLY A 95 -9.33 -47.44 -57.97
C GLY A 95 -10.11 -46.99 -56.74
N HIS A 96 -10.83 -47.93 -56.13
CA HIS A 96 -11.81 -47.66 -55.07
C HIS A 96 -11.29 -48.00 -53.67
N VAL A 97 -11.87 -47.37 -52.65
CA VAL A 97 -11.72 -47.77 -51.24
C VAL A 97 -12.22 -49.22 -51.07
N PRO A 98 -11.53 -50.08 -50.31
CA PRO A 98 -11.95 -51.47 -50.14
C PRO A 98 -13.28 -51.58 -49.37
N SER A 99 -14.16 -52.47 -49.80
CA SER A 99 -15.39 -52.82 -49.09
C SER A 99 -15.13 -53.65 -47.82
N SER A 100 -13.94 -54.23 -47.67
CA SER A 100 -13.55 -55.02 -46.49
C SER A 100 -13.12 -54.10 -45.34
N LEU A 101 -13.85 -54.20 -44.22
CA LEU A 101 -13.51 -53.53 -42.96
C LEU A 101 -12.16 -54.03 -42.42
N ASN A 102 -11.48 -53.14 -41.72
CA ASN A 102 -10.29 -53.38 -40.90
C ASN A 102 -9.06 -54.01 -41.61
N ARG A 103 -9.03 -54.10 -42.95
CA ARG A 103 -7.85 -54.50 -43.73
C ARG A 103 -7.14 -53.29 -44.32
N VAL A 104 -5.82 -53.21 -44.16
CA VAL A 104 -4.96 -52.26 -44.90
C VAL A 104 -4.81 -52.76 -46.34
N VAL A 105 -4.97 -51.87 -47.32
CA VAL A 105 -4.68 -52.13 -48.74
C VAL A 105 -3.83 -51.02 -49.33
N ASN A 106 -2.99 -51.37 -50.31
CA ASN A 106 -2.23 -50.39 -51.09
C ASN A 106 -3.08 -49.86 -52.26
N ARG A 107 -2.86 -48.61 -52.65
CA ARG A 107 -3.33 -47.99 -53.91
C ARG A 107 -2.26 -47.05 -54.46
N THR A 108 -2.42 -46.67 -55.72
CA THR A 108 -1.62 -45.63 -56.36
C THR A 108 -2.41 -44.32 -56.37
N ALA A 109 -1.77 -43.21 -56.06
CA ALA A 109 -2.31 -41.87 -56.23
C ALA A 109 -1.58 -41.16 -57.38
N CYS A 110 -2.34 -40.46 -58.23
CA CYS A 110 -1.91 -39.77 -59.43
C CYS A 110 -1.93 -38.25 -59.23
N VAL A 111 -0.90 -37.55 -59.72
CA VAL A 111 -0.96 -36.09 -59.92
C VAL A 111 -1.57 -35.78 -61.30
N ILE A 112 -2.43 -34.78 -61.39
CA ILE A 112 -2.96 -34.27 -62.67
C ILE A 112 -1.89 -33.55 -63.51
N PRO A 113 -2.05 -33.43 -64.84
CA PRO A 113 -3.13 -34.00 -65.66
C PRO A 113 -2.87 -35.43 -66.12
N SER A 114 -1.61 -35.87 -66.14
CA SER A 114 -1.14 -37.05 -66.89
C SER A 114 -0.88 -38.29 -66.05
N CYS A 115 -0.83 -38.21 -64.71
CA CYS A 115 -0.36 -39.28 -63.83
C CYS A 115 1.05 -39.80 -64.19
N THR A 116 1.95 -38.90 -64.60
CA THR A 116 3.39 -39.19 -64.67
C THR A 116 3.96 -39.32 -63.26
N THR A 117 3.69 -38.35 -62.39
CA THR A 117 4.01 -38.40 -60.96
C THR A 117 2.98 -39.26 -60.22
N LYS A 118 3.47 -40.20 -59.41
CA LYS A 118 2.66 -41.19 -58.67
C LYS A 118 3.16 -41.35 -57.23
N TYR A 119 2.23 -41.58 -56.30
CA TYR A 119 2.52 -41.90 -54.90
C TYR A 119 1.88 -43.23 -54.51
N ASN A 120 2.62 -44.09 -53.81
CA ASN A 120 2.09 -45.31 -53.23
C ASN A 120 1.43 -44.97 -51.89
N ILE A 121 0.10 -44.98 -51.85
CA ILE A 121 -0.69 -44.73 -50.63
C ILE A 121 -1.15 -46.06 -50.03
N GLN A 122 -1.44 -46.06 -48.73
CA GLN A 122 -2.16 -47.15 -48.07
C GLN A 122 -3.47 -46.64 -47.51
N LEU A 123 -4.47 -47.50 -47.35
CA LEU A 123 -5.71 -47.14 -46.68
C LEU A 123 -6.37 -48.34 -46.00
N LYS A 124 -7.13 -48.06 -44.94
CA LYS A 124 -7.92 -49.02 -44.17
C LYS A 124 -9.31 -48.44 -43.95
N LYS A 125 -10.35 -49.21 -44.26
CA LYS A 125 -11.74 -48.83 -43.97
C LYS A 125 -12.05 -49.19 -42.52
N CYS A 126 -12.18 -48.18 -41.68
CA CYS A 126 -12.61 -48.30 -40.29
C CYS A 126 -14.15 -48.30 -40.25
N SER A 127 -14.76 -48.42 -39.06
CA SER A 127 -16.22 -48.63 -38.94
C SER A 127 -17.09 -47.56 -39.61
N ASN A 128 -16.69 -46.29 -39.60
CA ASN A 128 -17.47 -45.17 -40.14
C ASN A 128 -16.61 -44.06 -40.79
N PHE A 129 -15.33 -44.33 -41.05
CA PHE A 129 -14.42 -43.45 -41.79
C PHE A 129 -13.30 -44.30 -42.42
N THR A 130 -12.60 -43.73 -43.40
CA THR A 130 -11.42 -44.36 -44.03
C THR A 130 -10.17 -43.60 -43.57
N VAL A 131 -9.12 -44.34 -43.20
CA VAL A 131 -7.80 -43.78 -42.90
C VAL A 131 -6.85 -44.03 -44.06
N TYR A 132 -6.01 -43.05 -44.34
CA TYR A 132 -5.11 -42.99 -45.49
C TYR A 132 -3.68 -42.71 -45.00
N TYR A 133 -2.73 -43.53 -45.40
CA TYR A 133 -1.31 -43.22 -45.32
C TYR A 133 -0.92 -42.42 -46.56
N LEU A 134 -0.58 -41.15 -46.34
CA LEU A 134 -0.27 -40.21 -47.41
C LEU A 134 1.23 -39.88 -47.39
N PRO A 135 2.00 -40.23 -48.43
CA PRO A 135 3.38 -39.78 -48.60
C PRO A 135 3.48 -38.27 -48.82
N ARG A 136 4.65 -37.69 -48.52
CA ARG A 136 4.93 -36.27 -48.75
C ARG A 136 5.03 -35.95 -50.27
N PRO A 137 4.26 -34.97 -50.81
CA PRO A 137 4.36 -34.60 -52.22
C PRO A 137 5.70 -33.94 -52.63
N SER A 138 6.04 -34.04 -53.92
CA SER A 138 7.33 -33.58 -54.46
C SER A 138 7.42 -32.06 -54.62
N SER A 139 6.30 -31.37 -54.78
CA SER A 139 6.23 -29.90 -54.89
C SER A 139 5.06 -29.34 -54.07
N CYS A 140 5.07 -28.02 -53.84
CA CYS A 140 4.17 -27.34 -52.88
C CYS A 140 2.83 -26.88 -53.50
N ASP A 141 2.74 -26.94 -54.81
CA ASP A 141 1.56 -26.76 -55.66
C ASP A 141 0.70 -28.03 -55.79
N GLN A 142 1.00 -29.07 -55.00
CA GLN A 142 0.27 -30.34 -54.92
C GLN A 142 -0.41 -30.54 -53.55
N ALA A 143 -1.62 -31.10 -53.57
CA ALA A 143 -2.34 -31.56 -52.38
C ALA A 143 -3.30 -32.74 -52.68
N TYR A 144 -3.52 -33.58 -51.67
CA TYR A 144 -4.41 -34.75 -51.76
C TYR A 144 -5.89 -34.35 -51.81
N CYS A 145 -6.60 -34.84 -52.83
CA CYS A 145 -7.98 -34.49 -53.13
C CYS A 145 -9.00 -35.47 -52.55
N PHE A 146 -10.02 -34.93 -51.89
CA PHE A 146 -11.13 -35.69 -51.31
C PHE A 146 -12.46 -35.24 -51.92
N GLY A 147 -13.53 -36.00 -51.71
CA GLY A 147 -14.83 -35.60 -52.22
C GLY A 147 -15.99 -36.41 -51.68
N PHE A 148 -17.16 -35.85 -51.91
CA PHE A 148 -18.42 -36.57 -51.95
C PHE A 148 -18.41 -37.50 -53.18
N GLY A 149 -19.18 -38.58 -53.14
CA GLY A 149 -19.43 -39.40 -54.34
C GLY A 149 -20.11 -38.59 -55.46
N GLU A 150 -20.19 -39.16 -56.66
CA GLU A 150 -20.45 -38.43 -57.93
C GLU A 150 -21.79 -37.67 -58.03
N ASN A 151 -22.68 -37.77 -57.03
CA ASN A 151 -24.01 -37.17 -56.98
C ASN A 151 -24.14 -35.97 -56.00
N GLY A 152 -23.04 -35.30 -55.64
CA GLY A 152 -23.07 -34.12 -54.75
C GLY A 152 -23.33 -32.80 -55.49
N ILE A 153 -24.53 -32.24 -55.40
CA ILE A 153 -24.86 -30.90 -55.94
C ILE A 153 -24.59 -29.81 -54.89
N ALA A 154 -23.93 -28.72 -55.29
CA ALA A 154 -23.67 -27.55 -54.47
C ALA A 154 -24.62 -26.39 -54.82
N PRO A 155 -25.05 -25.55 -53.87
CA PRO A 155 -25.79 -24.33 -54.18
C PRO A 155 -24.94 -23.36 -55.00
N ASN A 156 -25.48 -22.83 -56.10
CA ASN A 156 -24.85 -21.74 -56.87
C ASN A 156 -25.34 -20.35 -56.40
N ILE A 157 -25.73 -20.24 -55.13
CA ILE A 157 -26.37 -19.09 -54.50
C ILE A 157 -25.68 -18.75 -53.17
N THR A 158 -25.73 -17.47 -52.79
CA THR A 158 -25.18 -16.94 -51.52
C THR A 158 -26.19 -16.00 -50.87
N THR A 159 -25.91 -15.56 -49.63
CA THR A 159 -26.74 -14.57 -48.93
C THR A 159 -26.34 -13.13 -49.28
N ASP A 160 -27.15 -12.19 -48.84
CA ASP A 160 -26.72 -10.80 -48.62
C ASP A 160 -25.52 -10.69 -47.68
N LYS A 161 -24.85 -9.53 -47.70
CA LYS A 161 -23.74 -9.22 -46.81
C LYS A 161 -24.24 -9.19 -45.35
N PRO A 162 -23.75 -10.06 -44.47
CA PRO A 162 -24.29 -10.18 -43.12
C PRO A 162 -23.93 -8.98 -42.24
N THR A 163 -24.66 -8.83 -41.13
CA THR A 163 -24.39 -7.83 -40.08
C THR A 163 -24.29 -8.53 -38.72
N VAL A 164 -23.39 -8.07 -37.84
CA VAL A 164 -23.34 -8.57 -36.46
C VAL A 164 -24.36 -7.81 -35.61
N LYS A 165 -25.27 -8.56 -34.97
CA LYS A 165 -26.18 -8.07 -33.92
C LYS A 165 -25.88 -8.82 -32.61
N TYR A 166 -26.40 -8.34 -31.49
CA TYR A 166 -26.27 -8.98 -30.19
C TYR A 166 -27.63 -9.07 -29.47
N GLU A 167 -27.78 -10.07 -28.61
CA GLU A 167 -28.96 -10.27 -27.77
C GLU A 167 -28.56 -10.96 -26.44
N LEU A 168 -29.38 -10.79 -25.40
CA LEU A 168 -29.24 -11.53 -24.13
C LEU A 168 -30.18 -12.73 -24.15
N VAL A 169 -29.62 -13.94 -24.20
CA VAL A 169 -30.35 -15.20 -24.32
C VAL A 169 -30.50 -15.85 -22.94
N LYS A 170 -31.71 -16.30 -22.59
CA LYS A 170 -31.95 -17.03 -21.33
C LYS A 170 -31.39 -18.45 -21.44
N SER A 171 -30.38 -18.76 -20.64
CA SER A 171 -29.81 -20.09 -20.44
C SER A 171 -30.48 -20.78 -19.25
N ALA A 172 -30.67 -22.09 -19.36
CA ALA A 172 -31.00 -22.93 -18.21
C ALA A 172 -29.71 -23.34 -17.48
N GLY A 173 -29.80 -23.53 -16.16
CA GLY A 173 -28.74 -24.18 -15.39
C GLY A 173 -28.60 -25.65 -15.78
N LYS A 174 -27.42 -26.24 -15.56
CA LYS A 174 -27.10 -27.62 -15.97
C LYS A 174 -27.68 -28.67 -15.02
N THR A 175 -28.10 -28.24 -13.83
CA THR A 175 -28.78 -29.05 -12.81
C THR A 175 -30.01 -28.32 -12.28
N ALA A 176 -30.96 -29.06 -11.68
CA ALA A 176 -32.17 -28.48 -11.09
C ALA A 176 -31.91 -27.60 -9.84
N ALA A 177 -30.65 -27.42 -9.43
CA ALA A 177 -30.22 -26.51 -8.37
C ALA A 177 -29.49 -25.26 -8.92
N GLU A 178 -29.15 -25.22 -10.20
CA GLU A 178 -28.52 -24.07 -10.87
C GLU A 178 -29.60 -23.16 -11.46
N LEU A 179 -29.69 -21.93 -10.97
CA LEU A 179 -30.64 -20.93 -11.48
C LEU A 179 -30.37 -20.58 -12.95
N SER A 180 -31.43 -20.26 -13.69
CA SER A 180 -31.31 -19.67 -15.03
C SER A 180 -30.54 -18.34 -15.00
N GLU A 181 -29.84 -18.06 -16.09
CA GLU A 181 -29.05 -16.84 -16.30
C GLU A 181 -29.29 -16.29 -17.71
N GLN A 182 -29.07 -14.99 -17.90
CA GLN A 182 -28.89 -14.45 -19.25
C GLN A 182 -27.43 -14.60 -19.67
N LYS A 183 -27.19 -14.92 -20.95
CA LYS A 183 -25.87 -14.90 -21.58
C LYS A 183 -25.86 -13.98 -22.80
N LEU A 184 -24.75 -13.28 -23.03
CA LEU A 184 -24.53 -12.50 -24.25
C LEU A 184 -24.31 -13.45 -25.44
N ALA A 185 -25.07 -13.22 -26.52
CA ALA A 185 -24.91 -13.93 -27.78
C ALA A 185 -24.81 -12.96 -28.95
N PHE A 186 -23.83 -13.20 -29.83
CA PHE A 186 -23.69 -12.52 -31.11
C PHE A 186 -24.38 -13.32 -32.22
N LYS A 187 -25.13 -12.60 -33.04
CA LYS A 187 -26.03 -13.09 -34.07
C LYS A 187 -25.57 -12.57 -35.42
N CYS A 188 -25.13 -13.48 -36.28
CA CYS A 188 -24.86 -13.15 -37.67
C CYS A 188 -26.21 -13.02 -38.38
N HIS A 189 -26.57 -11.80 -38.77
CA HIS A 189 -27.88 -11.45 -39.28
C HIS A 189 -27.80 -11.16 -40.79
N PHE A 190 -28.55 -11.96 -41.53
CA PHE A 190 -28.63 -12.00 -42.98
C PHE A 190 -30.05 -12.43 -43.38
N THR A 191 -30.39 -12.31 -44.65
CA THR A 191 -31.68 -12.70 -45.23
C THR A 191 -31.64 -14.18 -45.63
N PRO A 192 -32.47 -15.07 -45.04
CA PRO A 192 -32.48 -16.48 -45.40
C PRO A 192 -33.03 -16.68 -46.83
N VAL A 193 -32.16 -17.14 -47.74
CA VAL A 193 -32.52 -17.47 -49.13
C VAL A 193 -33.48 -18.66 -49.18
N VAL A 194 -34.36 -18.70 -50.17
CA VAL A 194 -35.26 -19.82 -50.47
C VAL A 194 -34.94 -20.37 -51.85
N ASP A 195 -34.77 -21.69 -51.96
CA ASP A 195 -34.70 -22.44 -53.20
C ASP A 195 -35.99 -23.28 -53.30
N GLY A 196 -36.72 -23.18 -54.41
CA GLY A 196 -38.00 -23.86 -54.60
C GLY A 196 -37.89 -25.38 -54.82
N THR A 197 -36.67 -25.92 -54.89
CA THR A 197 -36.37 -27.32 -55.20
C THR A 197 -35.54 -28.03 -54.13
N ASN A 198 -34.75 -27.30 -53.33
CA ASN A 198 -33.82 -27.87 -52.35
C ASN A 198 -33.92 -27.21 -50.97
N ILE A 199 -33.77 -27.99 -49.90
CA ILE A 199 -33.71 -27.48 -48.52
C ILE A 199 -32.34 -26.80 -48.30
N ILE A 200 -32.34 -25.52 -47.94
CA ILE A 200 -31.11 -24.77 -47.65
C ILE A 200 -30.73 -24.90 -46.17
N TYR A 201 -29.48 -25.27 -45.95
CA TYR A 201 -28.79 -25.28 -44.66
C TYR A 201 -27.71 -24.20 -44.65
N TYR A 202 -27.57 -23.51 -43.52
CA TYR A 202 -26.69 -22.36 -43.33
C TYR A 202 -25.54 -22.74 -42.38
N LYS A 203 -24.31 -22.45 -42.78
CA LYS A 203 -23.12 -22.54 -41.94
C LYS A 203 -22.56 -21.14 -41.71
N VAL A 204 -22.40 -20.74 -40.46
CA VAL A 204 -21.86 -19.41 -40.09
C VAL A 204 -20.44 -19.56 -39.59
N PHE A 205 -19.58 -18.67 -40.06
CA PHE A 205 -18.18 -18.57 -39.72
C PHE A 205 -17.93 -17.25 -39.01
N TRP A 206 -17.38 -17.29 -37.81
CA TRP A 206 -17.09 -16.12 -36.97
C TRP A 206 -15.59 -15.83 -36.93
N TYR A 207 -15.24 -14.56 -36.99
CA TYR A 207 -13.88 -14.04 -36.98
C TYR A 207 -13.76 -12.96 -35.90
N VAL A 208 -12.55 -12.78 -35.37
CA VAL A 208 -12.23 -11.75 -34.37
C VAL A 208 -10.98 -10.98 -34.77
N ASN A 209 -10.99 -9.67 -34.50
CA ASN A 209 -9.92 -8.72 -34.87
C ASN A 209 -9.51 -8.88 -36.35
N ASP A 210 -8.24 -9.15 -36.63
CA ASP A 210 -7.70 -9.40 -37.98
C ASP A 210 -7.29 -10.88 -38.21
N HIS A 211 -7.82 -11.81 -37.40
CA HIS A 211 -7.52 -13.23 -37.57
C HIS A 211 -8.18 -13.81 -38.83
N THR A 212 -7.36 -14.38 -39.71
CA THR A 212 -7.81 -15.10 -40.92
C THR A 212 -8.45 -16.46 -40.62
N SER A 213 -8.18 -17.01 -39.44
CA SER A 213 -8.79 -18.23 -38.92
C SER A 213 -10.09 -17.90 -38.18
N THR A 214 -11.11 -18.73 -38.38
CA THR A 214 -12.39 -18.59 -37.69
C THR A 214 -12.29 -19.05 -36.24
N ILE A 215 -12.78 -18.25 -35.28
CA ILE A 215 -12.88 -18.64 -33.87
C ILE A 215 -13.96 -19.70 -33.64
N PHE A 216 -15.05 -19.61 -34.41
CA PHE A 216 -16.15 -20.56 -34.39
C PHE A 216 -16.69 -20.74 -35.81
N ALA A 217 -16.95 -22.00 -36.18
CA ALA A 217 -17.69 -22.36 -37.37
C ALA A 217 -18.84 -23.28 -36.93
N SER A 218 -20.08 -22.92 -37.25
CA SER A 218 -21.24 -23.73 -36.87
C SER A 218 -21.29 -25.04 -37.65
N GLN A 219 -22.18 -25.95 -37.25
CA GLN A 219 -22.68 -26.96 -38.18
C GLN A 219 -23.59 -26.31 -39.24
N ALA A 220 -23.83 -26.98 -40.36
CA ALA A 220 -24.79 -26.53 -41.36
C ALA A 220 -26.21 -26.88 -40.89
N VAL A 221 -27.00 -25.87 -40.54
CA VAL A 221 -28.33 -26.02 -39.90
C VAL A 221 -29.45 -25.40 -40.73
N PRO A 222 -30.68 -25.93 -40.68
CA PRO A 222 -31.82 -25.32 -41.36
C PRO A 222 -32.21 -23.99 -40.68
N LYS A 223 -33.04 -23.19 -41.37
CA LYS A 223 -33.45 -21.82 -40.97
C LYS A 223 -33.98 -21.74 -39.53
N GLU A 224 -34.71 -22.76 -39.08
CA GLU A 224 -35.35 -22.85 -37.77
C GLU A 224 -34.33 -23.03 -36.64
N ARG A 225 -33.15 -23.59 -36.96
CA ARG A 225 -32.06 -23.89 -36.02
C ARG A 225 -30.92 -22.86 -36.07
N LEU A 226 -31.10 -21.75 -36.77
CA LEU A 226 -30.13 -20.64 -36.82
C LEU A 226 -29.63 -20.12 -35.45
N PRO A 227 -30.38 -20.16 -34.33
CA PRO A 227 -29.81 -19.82 -33.02
C PRO A 227 -28.58 -20.65 -32.61
N GLU A 228 -28.43 -21.88 -33.12
CA GLU A 228 -27.26 -22.74 -32.88
C GLU A 228 -25.97 -22.20 -33.55
N THR A 229 -26.09 -21.25 -34.47
CA THR A 229 -24.94 -20.64 -35.16
C THR A 229 -24.41 -19.39 -34.44
N TYR A 230 -25.00 -18.98 -33.32
CA TYR A 230 -24.63 -17.75 -32.61
C TYR A 230 -23.32 -17.93 -31.83
N LEU A 231 -22.48 -16.89 -31.79
CA LEU A 231 -21.26 -16.86 -30.99
C LEU A 231 -21.59 -16.42 -29.56
N ARG A 232 -21.41 -17.33 -28.61
CA ARG A 232 -21.72 -17.23 -27.18
C ARG A 232 -20.71 -18.10 -26.41
N GLY A 233 -20.73 -18.07 -25.07
CA GLY A 233 -19.67 -18.67 -24.24
C GLY A 233 -19.22 -20.06 -24.70
N GLU A 234 -20.15 -21.01 -24.67
CA GLU A 234 -19.99 -22.42 -25.05
C GLU A 234 -19.63 -22.65 -26.53
N THR A 235 -19.87 -21.68 -27.42
CA THR A 235 -19.49 -21.72 -28.84
C THR A 235 -18.21 -20.93 -29.14
N GLY A 236 -17.38 -20.68 -28.11
CA GLY A 236 -16.03 -20.12 -28.25
C GLY A 236 -15.85 -18.72 -27.68
N LEU A 237 -16.91 -18.01 -27.28
CA LEU A 237 -16.76 -16.69 -26.66
C LEU A 237 -16.07 -16.78 -25.28
N ASP A 238 -16.17 -17.91 -24.57
CA ASP A 238 -15.44 -18.13 -23.31
C ASP A 238 -13.93 -18.35 -23.50
N SER A 239 -13.44 -18.51 -24.75
CA SER A 239 -12.01 -18.69 -25.05
C SER A 239 -11.25 -17.38 -25.28
N ILE A 240 -11.94 -16.24 -25.21
CA ILE A 240 -11.42 -14.90 -25.50
C ILE A 240 -11.90 -13.89 -24.45
N LYS A 241 -11.20 -12.77 -24.34
CA LYS A 241 -11.69 -11.58 -23.62
C LYS A 241 -12.44 -10.66 -24.59
N LEU A 242 -13.37 -9.86 -24.08
CA LEU A 242 -13.97 -8.75 -24.83
C LEU A 242 -12.98 -7.57 -25.00
N ASN A 243 -13.44 -6.41 -25.47
CA ASN A 243 -12.62 -5.33 -26.05
C ASN A 243 -11.98 -5.77 -27.38
N ILE A 244 -12.81 -6.38 -28.24
CA ILE A 244 -12.42 -6.96 -29.53
C ILE A 244 -13.34 -6.49 -30.65
N GLU A 245 -12.91 -6.69 -31.90
CA GLU A 245 -13.77 -6.58 -33.08
C GLU A 245 -14.27 -7.96 -33.49
N ILE A 246 -15.53 -8.08 -33.90
CA ILE A 246 -16.20 -9.32 -34.30
C ILE A 246 -16.79 -9.15 -35.70
N SER A 247 -16.61 -10.13 -36.58
CA SER A 247 -17.29 -10.20 -37.88
C SER A 247 -17.71 -11.63 -38.21
N CYS A 248 -18.60 -11.80 -39.21
CA CYS A 248 -19.07 -13.11 -39.64
C CYS A 248 -19.19 -13.25 -41.16
N LYS A 249 -19.23 -14.50 -41.63
CA LYS A 249 -19.59 -14.92 -42.99
C LYS A 249 -20.62 -16.06 -42.93
N VAL A 250 -21.41 -16.20 -43.98
CA VAL A 250 -22.44 -17.24 -44.13
C VAL A 250 -22.14 -18.06 -45.39
N ARG A 251 -22.45 -19.35 -45.37
CA ARG A 251 -22.29 -20.25 -46.52
C ARG A 251 -23.45 -21.23 -46.60
N LEU A 252 -23.94 -21.47 -47.81
CA LEU A 252 -25.12 -22.28 -48.07
C LEU A 252 -24.76 -23.72 -48.47
N TYR A 253 -25.62 -24.67 -48.10
CA TYR A 253 -25.51 -26.10 -48.37
C TYR A 253 -26.91 -26.66 -48.69
N TYR A 254 -27.04 -27.60 -49.64
CA TYR A 254 -28.30 -28.35 -49.86
C TYR A 254 -28.45 -29.59 -48.97
N HIS A 255 -27.35 -30.02 -48.36
CA HIS A 255 -27.31 -31.13 -47.40
C HIS A 255 -26.22 -30.83 -46.36
N PRO A 256 -26.41 -31.11 -45.05
CA PRO A 256 -25.42 -30.78 -44.02
C PRO A 256 -24.03 -31.38 -44.21
N LYS A 257 -23.95 -32.48 -44.98
CA LYS A 257 -22.72 -33.15 -45.44
C LYS A 257 -22.60 -33.17 -46.97
N GLY A 258 -23.14 -32.16 -47.65
CA GLY A 258 -22.99 -31.95 -49.09
C GLY A 258 -21.91 -30.93 -49.42
N PRO A 259 -21.60 -30.72 -50.70
CA PRO A 259 -20.64 -29.69 -51.11
C PRO A 259 -21.17 -28.27 -50.85
N PRO A 260 -20.29 -27.35 -50.42
CA PRO A 260 -20.68 -25.99 -50.06
C PRO A 260 -20.84 -25.09 -51.29
N GLY A 261 -21.81 -24.17 -51.24
CA GLY A 261 -21.96 -23.11 -52.23
C GLY A 261 -20.91 -21.99 -52.09
N PRO A 262 -21.08 -20.85 -52.80
CA PRO A 262 -20.28 -19.66 -52.56
C PRO A 262 -20.47 -19.11 -51.13
N SER A 263 -19.46 -18.38 -50.63
CA SER A 263 -19.53 -17.66 -49.36
C SER A 263 -20.23 -16.31 -49.55
N SER A 264 -20.82 -15.77 -48.47
CA SER A 264 -21.12 -14.35 -48.39
C SER A 264 -19.84 -13.52 -48.34
N GLU A 265 -19.95 -12.21 -48.58
CA GLU A 265 -18.97 -11.24 -48.07
C GLU A 265 -18.84 -11.33 -46.53
N ALA A 266 -17.76 -10.76 -45.99
CA ALA A 266 -17.65 -10.54 -44.55
C ALA A 266 -18.65 -9.45 -44.11
N SER A 267 -19.20 -9.58 -42.91
CA SER A 267 -19.84 -8.44 -42.26
C SER A 267 -18.84 -7.33 -42.00
N GLU A 268 -19.34 -6.11 -41.84
CA GLU A 268 -18.56 -5.06 -41.17
C GLU A 268 -18.16 -5.52 -39.77
N LYS A 269 -17.03 -5.00 -39.28
CA LYS A 269 -16.51 -5.30 -37.94
C LYS A 269 -17.34 -4.58 -36.87
N PHE A 270 -17.95 -5.35 -35.96
CA PHE A 270 -18.62 -4.83 -34.78
C PHE A 270 -17.70 -4.91 -33.55
N PHE A 271 -17.44 -3.78 -32.90
CA PHE A 271 -16.67 -3.76 -31.66
C PHE A 271 -17.53 -4.18 -30.45
N ALA A 272 -17.08 -5.18 -29.71
CA ALA A 272 -17.72 -5.68 -28.50
C ALA A 272 -16.83 -5.45 -27.26
N GLY A 273 -17.25 -4.56 -26.36
CA GLY A 273 -16.55 -4.26 -25.12
C GLY A 273 -16.91 -2.91 -24.54
N ILE A 274 -15.91 -2.21 -23.98
CA ILE A 274 -16.04 -0.88 -23.39
C ILE A 274 -15.10 0.10 -24.10
N LYS A 275 -15.60 1.26 -24.53
CA LYS A 275 -14.80 2.34 -25.12
C LYS A 275 -14.74 3.55 -24.19
N PRO A 276 -13.56 4.16 -23.95
CA PRO A 276 -13.51 5.53 -23.46
C PRO A 276 -14.04 6.49 -24.53
N LEU A 277 -14.78 7.53 -24.14
CA LEU A 277 -15.32 8.53 -25.07
C LEU A 277 -14.23 9.46 -25.62
N LYS A 278 -13.17 9.68 -24.85
CA LYS A 278 -11.94 10.38 -25.28
C LYS A 278 -10.72 9.59 -24.79
N ARG A 279 -9.65 9.55 -25.59
CA ARG A 279 -8.36 8.94 -25.17
C ARG A 279 -7.41 9.93 -24.49
N ALA A 280 -7.68 11.23 -24.60
CA ALA A 280 -6.94 12.28 -23.92
C ALA A 280 -7.92 13.21 -23.19
N TYR A 281 -7.54 13.63 -21.98
CA TYR A 281 -8.23 14.64 -21.18
C TYR A 281 -7.22 15.67 -20.68
N GLU A 282 -7.64 16.92 -20.59
CA GLU A 282 -6.86 17.99 -19.98
C GLU A 282 -7.35 18.26 -18.55
N ILE A 283 -6.42 18.59 -17.66
CA ILE A 283 -6.68 18.89 -16.26
C ILE A 283 -5.73 19.99 -15.79
N SER A 284 -6.20 20.98 -15.03
CA SER A 284 -5.30 21.95 -14.40
C SER A 284 -4.54 21.30 -13.23
N ARG A 285 -3.35 21.81 -12.91
CA ARG A 285 -2.59 21.39 -11.71
C ARG A 285 -3.46 21.44 -10.43
N ASP A 286 -3.35 20.42 -9.58
CA ASP A 286 -4.19 20.14 -8.39
C ASP A 286 -5.73 20.09 -8.55
N ASN A 287 -6.23 20.12 -9.79
CA ASN A 287 -7.66 20.09 -10.10
C ASN A 287 -8.18 18.65 -10.33
N SER A 288 -9.51 18.52 -10.48
CA SER A 288 -10.21 17.25 -10.77
C SER A 288 -10.85 17.26 -12.17
N THR A 289 -10.98 16.09 -12.79
CA THR A 289 -11.71 15.90 -14.05
C THR A 289 -12.46 14.57 -14.02
N VAL A 290 -13.29 14.31 -15.03
CA VAL A 290 -14.10 13.10 -15.14
C VAL A 290 -13.76 12.38 -16.45
N ILE A 291 -13.29 11.14 -16.33
CA ILE A 291 -13.10 10.25 -17.48
C ILE A 291 -14.38 9.45 -17.74
N GLU A 292 -14.70 9.28 -19.02
CA GLU A 292 -16.00 8.79 -19.48
C GLU A 292 -15.87 7.56 -20.38
N PHE A 293 -16.70 6.55 -20.12
CA PHE A 293 -16.72 5.27 -20.82
C PHE A 293 -18.13 4.90 -21.25
N LYS A 294 -18.24 4.07 -22.29
CA LYS A 294 -19.52 3.49 -22.73
C LYS A 294 -19.33 2.06 -23.23
N LEU A 295 -20.25 1.19 -22.83
CA LEU A 295 -20.30 -0.21 -23.27
C LEU A 295 -21.00 -0.27 -24.64
N THR A 296 -20.52 -1.15 -25.54
CA THR A 296 -21.18 -1.39 -26.84
C THR A 296 -22.13 -2.59 -26.83
N VAL A 297 -22.06 -3.42 -25.78
CA VAL A 297 -22.87 -4.61 -25.56
C VAL A 297 -23.31 -4.70 -24.09
N PRO A 298 -24.49 -5.29 -23.80
CA PRO A 298 -24.92 -5.59 -22.45
C PRO A 298 -24.17 -6.80 -21.86
N PHE A 299 -24.35 -7.03 -20.56
CA PHE A 299 -23.92 -8.24 -19.85
C PHE A 299 -25.13 -8.92 -19.19
N GLY A 300 -25.09 -10.25 -19.10
CA GLY A 300 -26.19 -11.04 -18.54
C GLY A 300 -26.28 -11.02 -17.01
N CYS A 301 -27.44 -11.38 -16.47
CA CYS A 301 -27.70 -11.55 -15.03
C CYS A 301 -28.50 -12.83 -14.73
N MET A 302 -28.39 -13.33 -13.51
CA MET A 302 -29.18 -14.47 -12.99
C MET A 302 -30.65 -14.09 -12.74
N TYR A 303 -31.56 -15.06 -12.92
CA TYR A 303 -32.96 -14.98 -12.49
C TYR A 303 -33.11 -15.45 -11.03
N ALA A 304 -34.18 -15.06 -10.32
CA ALA A 304 -34.42 -15.57 -8.97
C ALA A 304 -35.05 -16.97 -8.99
N ASN A 305 -35.90 -17.24 -9.99
CA ASN A 305 -36.47 -18.54 -10.33
C ASN A 305 -36.41 -18.76 -11.85
N HIS A 306 -36.43 -20.02 -12.29
CA HIS A 306 -36.47 -20.37 -13.72
C HIS A 306 -37.65 -19.74 -14.49
N ASN A 307 -38.80 -19.58 -13.84
CA ASN A 307 -40.04 -19.09 -14.48
C ASN A 307 -40.14 -17.55 -14.50
N ASP A 308 -39.20 -16.82 -13.88
CA ASP A 308 -39.29 -15.35 -13.82
C ASP A 308 -39.16 -14.72 -15.23
N PRO A 309 -39.97 -13.69 -15.55
CA PRO A 309 -39.92 -13.00 -16.84
C PRO A 309 -38.68 -12.11 -17.00
N TYR A 310 -38.11 -11.61 -15.88
CA TYR A 310 -36.97 -10.71 -15.85
C TYR A 310 -35.92 -11.17 -14.83
N PRO A 311 -34.62 -10.97 -15.10
CA PRO A 311 -33.55 -11.33 -14.16
C PRO A 311 -33.43 -10.32 -13.01
N LEU A 312 -32.68 -10.71 -11.98
CA LEU A 312 -32.28 -9.80 -10.90
C LEU A 312 -31.22 -8.80 -11.40
N PRO A 313 -31.30 -7.50 -11.06
CA PRO A 313 -30.31 -6.51 -11.48
C PRO A 313 -28.91 -6.79 -10.92
N CYS A 314 -28.02 -7.31 -11.76
CA CYS A 314 -26.61 -7.50 -11.45
C CYS A 314 -25.77 -6.26 -11.82
N LYS A 315 -24.51 -6.23 -11.37
CA LYS A 315 -23.55 -5.13 -11.62
C LYS A 315 -22.18 -5.70 -12.01
N HIS A 316 -21.54 -5.10 -13.01
CA HIS A 316 -20.12 -5.32 -13.35
C HIS A 316 -19.27 -4.20 -12.76
N THR A 317 -17.98 -4.47 -12.50
CA THR A 317 -17.05 -3.44 -12.03
C THR A 317 -16.05 -3.10 -13.13
N LEU A 318 -15.87 -1.81 -13.39
CA LEU A 318 -14.71 -1.28 -14.09
C LEU A 318 -13.76 -0.67 -13.04
N SER A 319 -12.65 -1.34 -12.74
CA SER A 319 -11.64 -0.86 -11.79
C SER A 319 -10.64 0.07 -12.46
N LEU A 320 -10.17 1.06 -11.71
CA LEU A 320 -9.09 1.96 -12.11
C LEU A 320 -7.76 1.44 -11.55
N THR A 321 -6.73 1.39 -12.40
CA THR A 321 -5.41 0.84 -12.07
C THR A 321 -4.33 1.82 -12.53
N THR A 322 -3.74 2.53 -11.58
CA THR A 322 -2.63 3.45 -11.83
C THR A 322 -1.28 2.73 -11.68
N PRO A 323 -0.26 3.08 -12.49
CA PRO A 323 1.07 2.49 -12.38
C PRO A 323 1.69 2.65 -10.98
N ASP A 324 2.35 1.58 -10.52
CA ASP A 324 2.87 1.49 -9.15
C ASP A 324 3.91 2.57 -8.78
N TYR A 325 4.55 3.22 -9.77
CA TYR A 325 5.50 4.31 -9.55
C TYR A 325 4.85 5.66 -9.16
N LEU A 326 3.56 5.88 -9.48
CA LEU A 326 2.84 7.11 -9.14
C LEU A 326 2.49 7.23 -7.65
N LYS A 327 2.75 6.19 -6.86
CA LYS A 327 2.43 6.11 -5.43
C LYS A 327 3.28 7.05 -4.56
N CYS A 328 4.29 7.73 -5.13
CA CYS A 328 5.30 8.45 -4.38
C CYS A 328 5.60 9.90 -4.77
N SER A 329 4.97 10.42 -5.82
CA SER A 329 5.15 11.80 -6.27
C SER A 329 3.83 12.31 -6.87
N GLN A 330 3.91 13.26 -7.82
CA GLN A 330 2.80 13.68 -8.65
C GLN A 330 2.10 12.48 -9.32
N GLY A 331 0.78 12.54 -9.45
CA GLY A 331 0.03 11.46 -10.06
C GLY A 331 -1.46 11.71 -10.19
N ILE A 332 -2.14 10.82 -10.92
CA ILE A 332 -3.59 10.78 -11.02
C ILE A 332 -4.13 9.78 -10.01
N TYR A 333 -5.10 10.21 -9.21
CA TYR A 333 -5.72 9.44 -8.14
C TYR A 333 -7.25 9.46 -8.31
N ALA A 334 -7.94 8.42 -7.89
CA ALA A 334 -9.41 8.44 -7.87
C ALA A 334 -9.95 9.28 -6.69
N VAL A 335 -11.11 9.92 -6.86
CA VAL A 335 -11.70 10.85 -5.86
C VAL A 335 -12.84 10.21 -5.07
N ASP A 336 -13.71 9.42 -5.72
CA ASP A 336 -14.89 8.84 -5.08
C ASP A 336 -14.76 7.33 -4.82
N MET A 337 -14.25 6.59 -5.80
CA MET A 337 -14.09 5.13 -5.80
C MET A 337 -12.98 4.73 -6.78
N CYS A 338 -12.27 3.62 -6.51
CA CYS A 338 -11.29 3.01 -7.44
C CYS A 338 -11.91 2.32 -8.67
N GLY A 339 -12.94 2.94 -9.27
CA GLY A 339 -13.68 2.38 -10.39
C GLY A 339 -15.15 2.81 -10.44
N LYS A 340 -15.91 2.15 -11.33
CA LYS A 340 -17.35 2.30 -11.50
C LYS A 340 -18.05 0.96 -11.33
N LEU A 341 -19.11 0.94 -10.52
CA LEU A 341 -20.10 -0.13 -10.52
C LEU A 341 -21.16 0.18 -11.59
N ILE A 342 -21.14 -0.60 -12.67
CA ILE A 342 -22.04 -0.44 -13.82
C ILE A 342 -23.26 -1.34 -13.58
N GLU A 343 -24.45 -0.77 -13.59
CA GLU A 343 -25.69 -1.55 -13.41
C GLU A 343 -26.18 -2.11 -14.74
N SER A 344 -26.60 -3.38 -14.74
CA SER A 344 -27.17 -4.09 -15.91
C SER A 344 -28.31 -3.33 -16.61
N ARG A 345 -29.15 -2.60 -15.87
CA ARG A 345 -30.22 -1.76 -16.44
C ARG A 345 -29.72 -0.46 -17.10
N LYS A 346 -28.49 -0.05 -16.80
CA LYS A 346 -27.88 1.24 -17.18
C LYS A 346 -26.63 1.07 -18.05
N TRP A 347 -26.40 -0.12 -18.60
CA TRP A 347 -25.19 -0.48 -19.36
C TRP A 347 -24.88 0.47 -20.53
N ASN A 348 -25.92 1.01 -21.19
CA ASN A 348 -25.85 1.92 -22.34
C ASN A 348 -25.76 3.41 -21.95
N GLU A 349 -25.86 3.74 -20.65
CA GLU A 349 -25.61 5.10 -20.14
C GLU A 349 -24.10 5.38 -20.07
N THR A 350 -23.70 6.65 -20.19
CA THR A 350 -22.30 7.06 -20.03
C THR A 350 -21.81 6.80 -18.60
N GLN A 351 -20.70 6.09 -18.48
CA GLN A 351 -20.10 5.66 -17.23
C GLN A 351 -18.92 6.56 -16.85
N THR A 352 -19.05 7.27 -15.74
CA THR A 352 -18.10 8.29 -15.26
C THR A 352 -17.23 7.80 -14.10
N ILE A 353 -15.93 8.12 -14.12
CA ILE A 353 -15.01 7.98 -12.97
C ILE A 353 -14.36 9.35 -12.68
N SER A 354 -14.49 9.81 -11.44
CA SER A 354 -13.87 11.05 -10.95
C SER A 354 -12.40 10.84 -10.62
N ILE A 355 -11.51 11.62 -11.23
CA ILE A 355 -10.07 11.60 -10.98
C ILE A 355 -9.55 13.00 -10.61
N LYS A 356 -8.48 13.04 -9.80
CA LYS A 356 -7.78 14.26 -9.42
C LYS A 356 -6.28 14.11 -9.71
N HIS A 357 -5.67 15.17 -10.25
CA HIS A 357 -4.22 15.30 -10.19
C HIS A 357 -3.82 15.70 -8.77
N LYS A 358 -2.99 14.88 -8.12
CA LYS A 358 -2.28 15.24 -6.90
C LYS A 358 -0.89 15.70 -7.31
N ASN A 359 -0.54 16.91 -6.92
CA ASN A 359 0.78 17.47 -7.10
C ASN A 359 1.75 17.10 -5.96
N ASP A 360 3.02 17.47 -6.13
CA ASP A 360 3.99 17.60 -5.04
C ASP A 360 4.42 19.09 -4.88
N ASN A 361 5.46 19.33 -4.09
CA ASN A 361 5.93 20.68 -3.75
C ASN A 361 6.74 21.35 -4.89
N ASN A 362 7.06 20.65 -6.00
CA ASN A 362 8.03 21.11 -6.99
C ASN A 362 7.45 22.19 -7.93
N TYR A 363 8.30 23.00 -8.57
CA TYR A 363 7.84 24.06 -9.48
C TYR A 363 7.33 23.56 -10.84
N ARG A 364 7.58 22.30 -11.21
CA ARG A 364 7.11 21.70 -12.48
C ARG A 364 6.34 20.41 -12.22
N THR A 365 5.29 20.18 -13.00
CA THR A 365 4.59 18.89 -13.03
C THR A 365 5.03 18.02 -14.22
N ILE A 366 5.01 16.70 -14.03
CA ILE A 366 4.89 15.74 -15.13
C ILE A 366 3.65 16.13 -15.95
N GLN A 367 3.82 16.30 -17.26
CA GLN A 367 2.80 16.88 -18.14
C GLN A 367 1.75 15.86 -18.61
N THR A 368 2.07 14.56 -18.66
CA THR A 368 1.15 13.53 -19.12
C THR A 368 1.23 12.30 -18.21
N PHE A 369 0.08 11.81 -17.78
CA PHE A 369 -0.06 10.59 -16.99
C PHE A 369 -0.90 9.54 -17.71
N GLU A 370 -0.57 8.26 -17.51
CA GLU A 370 -1.34 7.14 -18.02
C GLU A 370 -2.33 6.62 -16.97
N VAL A 371 -3.59 6.49 -17.36
CA VAL A 371 -4.64 5.82 -16.58
C VAL A 371 -5.08 4.58 -17.33
N HIS A 372 -4.80 3.41 -16.75
CA HIS A 372 -5.32 2.13 -17.22
C HIS A 372 -6.59 1.78 -16.43
N THR A 373 -7.49 1.02 -17.05
CA THR A 373 -8.69 0.49 -16.39
C THR A 373 -8.91 -0.95 -16.81
N GLU A 374 -9.37 -1.77 -15.84
CA GLU A 374 -9.53 -3.22 -15.96
C GLU A 374 -10.92 -3.59 -15.45
N THR A 375 -11.66 -4.40 -16.18
CA THR A 375 -12.95 -4.94 -15.70
C THR A 375 -12.75 -6.11 -14.74
N LYS A 376 -13.63 -6.22 -13.74
CA LYS A 376 -13.68 -7.37 -12.82
C LYS A 376 -15.11 -7.84 -12.60
N VAL A 377 -15.29 -9.15 -12.73
CA VAL A 377 -16.57 -9.84 -12.73
C VAL A 377 -16.80 -10.55 -11.39
N ARG A 378 -18.05 -10.88 -11.09
CA ARG A 378 -18.40 -11.70 -9.93
C ARG A 378 -18.08 -13.17 -10.20
N ILE A 379 -18.07 -13.97 -9.13
CA ILE A 379 -17.94 -15.44 -9.16
C ILE A 379 -18.99 -16.11 -10.08
N ASN A 380 -20.11 -15.43 -10.36
CA ASN A 380 -21.23 -15.91 -11.20
C ASN A 380 -21.50 -14.94 -12.37
N GLY A 381 -20.49 -14.59 -13.16
CA GLY A 381 -20.65 -13.78 -14.38
C GLY A 381 -19.83 -14.35 -15.54
N GLU A 382 -20.14 -13.91 -16.76
CA GLU A 382 -19.57 -14.49 -17.99
C GLU A 382 -18.05 -14.22 -18.07
N PRO A 383 -17.20 -15.25 -18.25
CA PRO A 383 -15.76 -15.17 -17.97
C PRO A 383 -15.00 -14.24 -18.93
N PHE A 384 -15.51 -14.06 -20.16
CA PHE A 384 -14.94 -13.16 -21.16
C PHE A 384 -15.04 -11.66 -20.81
N TRP A 385 -15.78 -11.31 -19.74
CA TRP A 385 -15.79 -9.98 -19.15
C TRP A 385 -14.74 -9.79 -18.05
N ASP A 386 -14.01 -10.83 -17.59
CA ASP A 386 -13.09 -10.71 -16.45
C ASP A 386 -11.66 -10.36 -16.88
N GLY A 387 -11.09 -9.35 -16.21
CA GLY A 387 -9.78 -8.82 -16.52
C GLY A 387 -9.67 -8.26 -17.94
N VAL A 388 -10.75 -7.74 -18.53
CA VAL A 388 -10.65 -7.02 -19.81
C VAL A 388 -10.01 -5.67 -19.55
N GLU A 389 -8.80 -5.49 -20.07
CA GLU A 389 -8.07 -4.22 -20.09
C GLU A 389 -8.69 -3.30 -21.15
N LEU A 390 -8.89 -2.02 -20.80
CA LEU A 390 -9.38 -0.98 -21.72
C LEU A 390 -8.19 -0.18 -22.29
N PRO A 391 -8.35 0.51 -23.44
CA PRO A 391 -7.32 1.39 -23.97
C PRO A 391 -6.92 2.47 -22.95
N THR A 392 -5.60 2.69 -22.78
CA THR A 392 -5.05 3.74 -21.89
C THR A 392 -5.69 5.10 -22.18
N VAL A 393 -6.05 5.81 -21.11
CA VAL A 393 -6.49 7.20 -21.15
C VAL A 393 -5.33 8.08 -20.67
N PHE A 394 -4.92 9.02 -21.51
CA PHE A 394 -3.87 9.99 -21.20
C PHE A 394 -4.47 11.23 -20.52
N ILE A 395 -3.88 11.64 -19.40
CA ILE A 395 -4.28 12.84 -18.66
C ILE A 395 -3.16 13.87 -18.78
N ASN A 396 -3.42 14.92 -19.55
CA ASN A 396 -2.49 16.02 -19.77
C ASN A 396 -2.71 17.08 -18.68
N VAL A 397 -1.71 17.29 -17.82
CA VAL A 397 -1.74 18.32 -16.78
C VAL A 397 -1.26 19.64 -17.38
N ILE A 398 -2.19 20.57 -17.50
CA ILE A 398 -1.90 21.97 -17.83
C ILE A 398 -1.31 22.61 -16.57
N GLU A 399 -0.05 23.03 -16.69
CA GLU A 399 0.64 23.86 -15.69
C GLU A 399 -0.16 25.16 -15.50
N GLY A 400 -0.45 25.50 -14.24
CA GLY A 400 -1.28 26.64 -13.92
C GLY A 400 -0.50 27.97 -13.92
N THR A 401 -1.04 28.93 -13.18
CA THR A 401 -0.33 30.16 -12.86
C THR A 401 0.97 29.90 -12.08
N ASN A 402 1.95 30.79 -12.29
CA ASN A 402 3.28 30.70 -11.72
C ASN A 402 3.49 31.67 -10.53
N LYS A 403 2.45 32.36 -10.01
CA LYS A 403 2.62 33.47 -9.06
C LYS A 403 3.00 32.98 -7.66
N TRP A 404 2.58 31.77 -7.29
CA TRP A 404 3.00 31.08 -6.07
C TRP A 404 4.45 30.57 -6.09
N LYS A 405 5.06 30.43 -7.28
CA LYS A 405 6.44 29.95 -7.43
C LYS A 405 7.39 31.05 -6.98
N ASN A 406 8.54 30.66 -6.44
CA ASN A 406 9.55 31.59 -5.89
C ASN A 406 9.04 32.41 -4.68
N LYS A 407 7.88 32.06 -4.09
CA LYS A 407 7.33 32.71 -2.90
C LYS A 407 7.53 31.87 -1.65
N LYS A 408 7.70 32.55 -0.52
CA LYS A 408 7.71 32.00 0.83
C LYS A 408 7.26 33.08 1.82
N CYS A 409 6.69 32.67 2.93
CA CYS A 409 6.46 33.53 4.11
C CYS A 409 7.38 33.01 5.23
N GLU A 410 7.95 33.91 6.02
CA GLU A 410 8.95 33.57 7.04
C GLU A 410 8.63 34.28 8.36
N ALA A 411 8.86 33.60 9.47
CA ALA A 411 8.95 34.17 10.81
C ALA A 411 10.24 33.66 11.47
N VAL A 412 11.18 34.56 11.77
CA VAL A 412 12.58 34.23 12.12
C VAL A 412 13.02 35.03 13.35
N SER A 413 13.76 34.40 14.27
CA SER A 413 14.16 34.96 15.57
C SER A 413 13.00 35.58 16.39
N ASP A 414 12.86 36.91 16.43
CA ASP A 414 12.14 37.60 17.52
C ASP A 414 10.77 38.29 17.26
N PRO A 415 9.81 37.67 16.52
CA PRO A 415 9.92 37.13 15.17
C PRO A 415 9.89 38.26 14.12
N HIS A 416 10.98 38.39 13.37
CA HIS A 416 11.02 39.17 12.13
C HIS A 416 10.20 38.47 11.04
N MET A 417 9.33 39.23 10.37
CA MET A 417 8.40 38.68 9.38
C MET A 417 8.84 38.97 7.94
N THR A 418 8.60 37.99 7.06
CA THR A 418 8.57 38.18 5.60
C THR A 418 7.23 37.65 5.06
N SER A 419 6.44 38.49 4.38
CA SER A 419 5.18 38.07 3.74
C SER A 419 5.43 37.29 2.44
N PHE A 420 4.42 36.58 1.91
CA PHE A 420 4.54 35.92 0.59
C PHE A 420 4.83 36.91 -0.57
N ALA A 421 4.52 38.19 -0.38
CA ALA A 421 4.85 39.24 -1.32
C ALA A 421 6.32 39.72 -1.23
N ASN A 422 7.11 39.19 -0.31
CA ASN A 422 8.43 39.66 0.12
C ASN A 422 8.38 41.05 0.79
N ARG A 423 7.34 41.30 1.60
CA ARG A 423 7.33 42.46 2.52
C ARG A 423 8.02 42.08 3.81
N HIS A 424 8.96 42.90 4.27
CA HIS A 424 9.55 42.77 5.61
C HIS A 424 8.82 43.71 6.58
N TYR A 425 8.45 43.21 7.75
CA TYR A 425 7.80 43.93 8.84
C TYR A 425 8.00 43.17 10.16
N GLU A 426 7.57 43.73 11.29
CA GLU A 426 7.90 43.19 12.62
C GLU A 426 6.65 42.78 13.43
N SER A 427 6.72 41.67 14.20
CA SER A 427 5.57 41.07 14.92
C SER A 427 5.87 40.74 16.39
N GLN A 428 6.57 41.65 17.07
CA GLN A 428 7.25 41.43 18.36
C GLN A 428 6.35 41.50 19.61
N GLU A 429 5.11 41.02 19.56
CA GLU A 429 4.12 41.10 20.65
C GLU A 429 3.68 39.70 21.15
N PRO A 430 3.58 39.47 22.49
CA PRO A 430 3.21 38.15 23.00
C PRO A 430 1.75 37.80 22.72
N GLY A 431 1.48 36.59 22.24
CA GLY A 431 0.12 36.14 21.95
C GLY A 431 0.04 34.86 21.12
N THR A 432 -1.13 34.65 20.53
CA THR A 432 -1.33 33.65 19.47
C THR A 432 -1.90 34.39 18.27
N TYR A 433 -1.37 34.16 17.07
CA TYR A 433 -1.68 34.91 15.86
C TYR A 433 -2.00 33.97 14.69
N THR A 434 -2.89 34.39 13.80
CA THR A 434 -3.16 33.66 12.55
C THR A 434 -2.05 33.96 11.56
N LEU A 435 -1.00 33.14 11.58
CA LEU A 435 0.16 33.30 10.70
C LEU A 435 -0.25 33.12 9.23
N TYR A 436 -1.01 32.07 8.94
CA TYR A 436 -1.53 31.78 7.61
C TYR A 436 -2.92 31.16 7.71
N ARG A 437 -3.78 31.49 6.74
CA ARG A 437 -5.07 30.84 6.55
C ARG A 437 -5.47 30.87 5.07
N ASN A 438 -6.11 29.80 4.62
CA ASN A 438 -6.72 29.66 3.30
C ASN A 438 -8.07 28.94 3.47
N LYS A 439 -9.07 29.36 2.71
CA LYS A 439 -10.38 28.71 2.62
C LYS A 439 -10.71 28.47 1.15
N ASP A 440 -10.99 27.23 0.79
CA ASP A 440 -11.30 26.88 -0.59
C ASP A 440 -12.79 27.11 -0.96
N PRO A 441 -13.16 27.09 -2.26
CA PRO A 441 -14.53 27.35 -2.69
C PRO A 441 -15.58 26.33 -2.22
N VAL A 442 -15.19 25.12 -1.80
CA VAL A 442 -16.13 24.14 -1.23
C VAL A 442 -16.26 24.27 0.29
N GLY A 443 -15.34 24.99 0.94
CA GLY A 443 -15.38 25.35 2.35
C GLY A 443 -14.38 24.62 3.24
N ASN A 444 -13.40 23.92 2.67
CA ASN A 444 -12.28 23.36 3.42
C ASN A 444 -11.38 24.50 3.93
N ILE A 445 -10.75 24.32 5.09
CA ILE A 445 -9.91 25.34 5.73
C ILE A 445 -8.53 24.76 5.99
N ASN A 446 -7.48 25.49 5.60
CA ASN A 446 -6.13 25.31 6.10
C ASN A 446 -5.76 26.54 6.95
N GLU A 447 -5.13 26.32 8.09
CA GLU A 447 -4.84 27.38 9.07
C GLU A 447 -3.58 27.04 9.88
N ILE A 448 -2.72 28.03 10.11
CA ILE A 448 -1.55 27.94 10.97
C ILE A 448 -1.66 29.06 11.99
N GLN A 449 -1.77 28.69 13.26
CA GLN A 449 -1.66 29.63 14.38
C GLN A 449 -0.23 29.58 14.94
N MET A 450 0.38 30.74 15.13
CA MET A 450 1.73 30.92 15.70
C MET A 450 1.60 31.44 17.13
N LYS A 451 2.31 30.82 18.08
CA LYS A 451 2.33 31.21 19.50
C LYS A 451 3.66 31.85 19.84
N VAL A 452 3.59 33.11 20.25
CA VAL A 452 4.72 34.00 20.54
C VAL A 452 4.72 34.31 22.04
N THR A 453 5.86 34.13 22.71
CA THR A 453 6.00 34.38 24.15
C THR A 453 7.37 34.97 24.51
N PRO A 454 7.54 35.57 25.70
CA PRO A 454 8.81 36.16 26.08
C PRO A 454 9.91 35.11 26.29
N CYS A 455 11.02 35.26 25.55
CA CYS A 455 12.03 34.22 25.39
C CYS A 455 13.43 34.60 25.89
N ASN A 456 13.81 35.87 25.87
CA ASN A 456 15.07 36.36 26.42
C ASN A 456 14.79 37.60 27.28
N TYR A 457 15.55 37.82 28.34
CA TYR A 457 15.39 38.96 29.25
C TYR A 457 16.72 39.69 29.41
N VAL A 458 16.77 40.93 28.93
CA VAL A 458 17.97 41.77 28.92
C VAL A 458 17.79 42.91 29.91
N LYS A 459 18.61 42.91 30.96
CA LYS A 459 18.66 43.99 31.95
C LYS A 459 19.96 44.77 31.86
N TYR A 460 19.86 46.06 31.53
CA TYR A 460 20.99 46.98 31.42
C TYR A 460 20.73 48.23 32.27
N GLY A 461 21.30 48.26 33.47
CA GLY A 461 21.04 49.31 34.46
C GLY A 461 19.56 49.35 34.85
N ASN A 462 18.88 50.45 34.53
CA ASN A 462 17.45 50.64 34.75
C ASN A 462 16.58 50.23 33.54
N TYR A 463 17.18 49.82 32.42
CA TYR A 463 16.44 49.36 31.24
C TYR A 463 16.23 47.85 31.33
N GLU A 464 14.97 47.43 31.22
CA GLU A 464 14.56 46.02 31.21
C GLU A 464 13.77 45.77 29.93
N HIS A 465 14.32 44.93 29.05
CA HIS A 465 13.69 44.53 27.79
C HIS A 465 13.53 43.01 27.77
N MET A 466 12.48 42.52 27.11
CA MET A 466 12.17 41.11 27.07
C MET A 466 11.69 40.72 25.67
N ASN A 467 12.57 40.09 24.91
CA ASN A 467 12.33 39.68 23.53
C ASN A 467 11.16 38.69 23.45
N GLN A 468 10.43 38.72 22.35
CA GLN A 468 9.36 37.79 22.06
C GLN A 468 9.81 36.76 21.01
N CYS A 469 9.65 35.47 21.25
CA CYS A 469 9.98 34.45 20.25
C CYS A 469 8.79 33.56 19.95
N THR A 470 8.74 33.07 18.71
CA THR A 470 7.88 31.95 18.34
C THR A 470 8.33 30.68 19.06
N CYS A 471 7.42 30.08 19.83
CA CYS A 471 7.70 28.93 20.69
C CYS A 471 6.72 27.75 20.47
N GLY A 472 5.70 27.95 19.62
CA GLY A 472 4.76 26.91 19.26
C GLY A 472 3.96 27.22 18.00
N ILE A 473 3.48 26.19 17.32
CA ILE A 473 2.54 26.27 16.20
C ILE A 473 1.36 25.32 16.41
N ALA A 474 0.20 25.69 15.85
CA ALA A 474 -0.95 24.82 15.71
C ALA A 474 -1.38 24.83 14.24
N ALA A 475 -1.12 23.71 13.55
CA ALA A 475 -1.39 23.51 12.13
C ALA A 475 -2.66 22.69 11.94
N ARG A 476 -3.60 23.20 11.13
CA ARG A 476 -4.94 22.66 10.96
C ARG A 476 -5.29 22.43 9.50
N ALA A 477 -5.75 21.23 9.18
CA ALA A 477 -6.44 20.93 7.93
C ALA A 477 -7.88 20.50 8.25
N SER A 478 -8.83 21.42 8.12
CA SER A 478 -10.26 21.27 8.40
C SER A 478 -10.58 20.77 9.82
N SER A 479 -10.68 19.46 10.04
CA SER A 479 -10.83 18.86 11.40
C SER A 479 -9.61 18.10 11.94
N ASP A 480 -8.54 17.95 11.16
CA ASP A 480 -7.21 17.53 11.64
C ASP A 480 -6.46 18.73 12.25
N VAL A 481 -5.79 18.53 13.39
CA VAL A 481 -4.98 19.55 14.09
C VAL A 481 -3.74 18.91 14.70
N TYR A 482 -2.57 19.36 14.28
CA TYR A 482 -1.26 19.06 14.89
C TYR A 482 -0.73 20.28 15.65
N VAL A 483 -0.12 20.07 16.81
CA VAL A 483 0.43 21.14 17.65
C VAL A 483 1.88 20.82 18.01
N ILE A 484 2.71 21.85 17.95
CA ILE A 484 4.02 21.93 18.63
C ILE A 484 3.89 23.04 19.66
N ASP A 485 4.13 22.74 20.94
CA ASP A 485 4.12 23.73 22.03
C ASP A 485 5.33 23.48 22.93
N ARG A 486 6.40 24.25 22.70
CA ARG A 486 7.64 24.25 23.49
C ARG A 486 7.81 25.59 24.27
N CYS A 487 6.69 26.26 24.55
CA CYS A 487 6.68 27.56 25.19
C CYS A 487 6.99 27.49 26.70
N PRO A 488 7.57 28.55 27.29
CA PRO A 488 7.78 28.63 28.74
C PRO A 488 6.48 28.38 29.51
N GLY A 489 6.53 27.43 30.46
CA GLY A 489 5.37 26.99 31.25
C GLY A 489 4.55 25.85 30.66
N THR A 490 4.79 25.44 29.40
CA THR A 490 4.23 24.19 28.85
C THR A 490 5.09 23.01 29.31
N VAL A 491 4.63 22.21 30.27
CA VAL A 491 5.31 20.98 30.72
C VAL A 491 4.27 19.84 30.88
N PRO A 492 4.44 18.67 30.22
CA PRO A 492 5.51 18.34 29.28
C PRO A 492 5.40 19.18 28.01
N PHE A 493 6.51 19.36 27.28
CA PHE A 493 6.47 19.91 25.93
C PHE A 493 5.66 18.97 25.01
N TYR A 494 4.88 19.55 24.09
CA TYR A 494 3.91 18.79 23.30
C TYR A 494 4.21 18.87 21.81
N PHE A 495 4.50 17.72 21.19
CA PHE A 495 4.50 17.53 19.74
C PHE A 495 3.47 16.44 19.41
N GLY A 496 2.35 16.76 18.75
CA GLY A 496 1.34 15.74 18.49
C GLY A 496 0.05 16.16 17.80
N PHE A 497 -0.69 15.16 17.34
CA PHE A 497 -2.05 15.33 16.79
C PHE A 497 -3.07 15.47 17.92
N LYS A 498 -3.50 16.72 18.21
CA LYS A 498 -4.68 16.96 19.05
C LYS A 498 -5.97 16.52 18.36
N SER A 499 -6.01 16.51 17.02
CA SER A 499 -7.10 15.93 16.23
C SER A 499 -6.59 15.30 14.93
N CYS A 500 -7.17 14.17 14.53
CA CYS A 500 -6.85 13.43 13.30
C CYS A 500 -8.12 12.78 12.69
N VAL A 501 -9.25 13.48 12.84
CA VAL A 501 -10.62 13.00 12.55
C VAL A 501 -10.82 12.64 11.06
N GLU A 502 -9.98 13.15 10.18
CA GLU A 502 -9.98 12.87 8.73
C GLU A 502 -8.65 12.26 8.26
N ASP A 503 -7.58 12.35 9.05
CA ASP A 503 -6.27 11.76 8.78
C ASP A 503 -5.60 12.28 7.49
N ILE A 504 -5.95 13.52 7.11
CA ILE A 504 -5.53 14.23 5.90
C ILE A 504 -4.25 15.05 6.09
N LEU A 505 -3.95 15.51 7.31
CA LEU A 505 -2.74 16.31 7.57
C LEU A 505 -1.50 15.39 7.60
N ASN A 506 -0.39 15.84 7.00
CA ASN A 506 0.87 15.11 6.97
C ASN A 506 1.97 15.86 7.71
N VAL A 507 2.66 15.15 8.61
CA VAL A 507 3.74 15.70 9.44
C VAL A 507 4.91 14.73 9.37
N MET A 508 6.05 15.25 8.95
CA MET A 508 7.31 14.54 8.76
C MET A 508 8.36 15.17 9.69
N LYS A 509 9.32 14.35 10.14
CA LYS A 509 10.58 14.82 10.73
C LYS A 509 11.74 14.39 9.83
N LYS A 510 12.80 15.18 9.79
CA LYS A 510 14.02 14.85 9.07
C LYS A 510 14.72 13.66 9.74
N ALA A 511 15.21 12.72 8.93
CA ALA A 511 15.67 11.41 9.42
C ALA A 511 16.98 11.50 10.23
N ASN A 512 17.78 12.53 9.95
CA ASN A 512 19.12 12.78 10.49
C ASN A 512 19.22 14.14 11.20
N ASP A 513 18.09 14.78 11.51
CA ASP A 513 18.04 16.04 12.28
C ASP A 513 16.69 16.16 13.00
N GLU A 514 16.69 15.87 14.30
CA GLU A 514 15.48 15.82 15.13
C GLU A 514 14.82 17.19 15.35
N HIS A 515 15.48 18.28 14.94
CA HIS A 515 15.02 19.66 15.06
C HIS A 515 14.23 20.18 13.86
N ASP A 516 14.24 19.47 12.72
CA ASP A 516 13.53 19.86 11.48
C ASP A 516 12.26 19.03 11.27
N TYR A 517 11.12 19.72 11.17
CA TYR A 517 9.80 19.15 10.88
C TYR A 517 9.18 19.81 9.64
N GLU A 518 8.50 19.02 8.79
CA GLU A 518 7.71 19.54 7.66
C GLU A 518 6.25 19.11 7.79
N ILE A 519 5.34 20.08 7.68
CA ILE A 519 3.89 19.90 7.76
C ILE A 519 3.28 20.21 6.38
N HIS A 520 2.79 19.19 5.69
CA HIS A 520 2.13 19.34 4.38
C HIS A 520 0.62 19.35 4.54
N PHE A 521 -0.03 20.33 3.90
CA PHE A 521 -1.48 20.48 3.87
C PHE A 521 -2.08 19.84 2.60
N PRO A 522 -3.36 19.43 2.61
CA PRO A 522 -4.04 18.87 1.43
C PRO A 522 -4.18 19.82 0.22
N SER A 523 -3.78 21.09 0.36
CA SER A 523 -3.67 22.09 -0.71
C SER A 523 -2.38 22.00 -1.53
N GLY A 524 -1.33 21.32 -1.01
CA GLY A 524 0.05 21.44 -1.51
C GLY A 524 0.86 22.54 -0.82
N THR A 525 0.25 23.33 0.07
CA THR A 525 0.97 24.26 0.96
C THR A 525 1.81 23.45 1.96
N SER A 526 3.02 23.90 2.28
CA SER A 526 3.87 23.26 3.31
C SER A 526 4.41 24.29 4.31
N LEU A 527 4.46 23.92 5.58
CA LEU A 527 5.14 24.64 6.66
C LEU A 527 6.36 23.85 7.10
N ASP A 528 7.54 24.44 6.97
CA ASP A 528 8.77 23.96 7.60
C ASP A 528 8.90 24.62 8.98
N VAL A 529 9.25 23.82 9.99
CA VAL A 529 9.48 24.24 11.38
C VAL A 529 10.86 23.76 11.79
N ARG A 530 11.78 24.69 12.04
CA ARG A 530 13.10 24.38 12.58
C ARG A 530 13.19 24.86 14.03
N LEU A 531 13.65 24.00 14.93
CA LEU A 531 13.97 24.39 16.31
C LEU A 531 15.45 24.80 16.41
N ASN A 532 15.72 25.97 16.98
CA ASN A 532 17.08 26.43 17.31
C ASN A 532 17.23 26.67 18.82
N SER A 533 18.34 26.22 19.41
CA SER A 533 18.60 26.40 20.84
C SER A 533 19.21 27.76 21.14
N ILE A 534 18.55 28.55 22.00
CA ILE A 534 19.14 29.75 22.61
C ILE A 534 19.83 29.36 23.92
N PHE A 535 21.17 29.29 23.86
CA PHE A 535 22.05 29.09 25.00
C PHE A 535 22.28 30.39 25.79
N ASP A 536 21.27 30.83 26.54
CA ASP A 536 21.44 31.90 27.52
C ASP A 536 22.28 31.41 28.72
N LYS A 537 23.45 32.03 28.91
CA LYS A 537 24.36 31.74 30.04
C LYS A 537 24.02 32.51 31.32
N THR A 538 23.02 33.40 31.29
CA THR A 538 22.63 34.24 32.43
C THR A 538 21.54 33.60 33.28
N HIS A 539 20.50 33.04 32.64
CA HIS A 539 19.45 32.30 33.33
C HIS A 539 19.68 30.78 33.29
N PHE A 540 20.39 30.29 34.31
CA PHE A 540 20.39 28.87 34.67
C PHE A 540 18.95 28.32 34.67
N THR A 541 18.64 27.36 33.79
CA THR A 541 18.04 26.02 34.11
C THR A 541 17.37 25.33 32.92
N SER A 542 17.11 26.02 31.81
CA SER A 542 16.50 25.43 30.61
C SER A 542 17.05 26.09 29.33
N GLU A 543 17.52 25.28 28.37
CA GLU A 543 17.72 25.73 26.99
C GLU A 543 16.42 26.32 26.43
N ARG A 544 16.48 27.44 25.70
CA ARG A 544 15.28 28.13 25.25
C ARG A 544 15.00 27.93 23.76
N TRP A 545 13.84 27.34 23.51
CA TRP A 545 13.25 27.01 22.22
C TRP A 545 12.87 28.24 21.38
N THR A 546 13.52 28.54 20.24
CA THR A 546 12.86 29.24 19.12
C THR A 546 12.41 28.24 18.04
N LEU A 547 11.31 28.58 17.37
CA LEU A 547 10.81 27.90 16.19
C LEU A 547 10.88 28.87 15.01
N GLU A 548 11.82 28.65 14.09
CA GLU A 548 11.83 29.35 12.80
C GLU A 548 10.78 28.70 11.90
N LEU A 549 9.94 29.53 11.27
CA LEU A 549 8.84 29.07 10.43
C LEU A 549 9.05 29.53 8.99
N GLN A 550 8.98 28.61 8.03
CA GLN A 550 8.89 28.93 6.61
C GLN A 550 7.64 28.29 6.01
N ILE A 551 6.69 29.11 5.56
CA ILE A 551 5.49 28.65 4.85
C ILE A 551 5.72 28.84 3.37
N HIS A 552 5.61 27.74 2.63
CA HIS A 552 5.76 27.71 1.19
C HIS A 552 4.38 27.53 0.56
N PRO A 553 3.89 28.50 -0.22
CA PRO A 553 2.57 28.45 -0.83
C PRO A 553 2.52 27.45 -1.98
N SER A 554 1.29 27.25 -2.46
CA SER A 554 0.89 26.39 -3.56
C SER A 554 0.00 27.17 -4.53
N ILE A 555 -0.36 26.57 -5.68
CA ILE A 555 -1.37 27.13 -6.58
C ILE A 555 -2.74 27.33 -5.90
N ALA A 556 -3.02 26.61 -4.81
CA ALA A 556 -4.25 26.80 -4.05
C ALA A 556 -4.26 28.09 -3.19
N ASP A 557 -3.12 28.76 -3.02
CA ASP A 557 -2.97 29.96 -2.18
C ASP A 557 -3.11 31.28 -2.98
N GLU A 558 -2.99 31.24 -4.31
CA GLU A 558 -3.29 32.40 -5.16
C GLU A 558 -4.73 32.89 -4.97
N GLY A 559 -4.90 34.21 -4.83
CA GLY A 559 -6.17 34.89 -4.53
C GLY A 559 -6.84 34.56 -3.20
N ARG A 560 -6.22 33.73 -2.33
CA ARG A 560 -6.90 33.13 -1.15
C ARG A 560 -6.07 33.02 0.13
N SER A 561 -4.77 33.28 0.08
CA SER A 561 -3.92 33.38 1.26
C SER A 561 -4.20 34.67 2.06
N GLN A 562 -4.36 34.53 3.36
CA GLN A 562 -4.57 35.61 4.34
C GLN A 562 -3.92 35.24 5.69
N GLY A 563 -3.95 36.15 6.66
CA GLY A 563 -3.15 36.07 7.89
C GLY A 563 -1.91 36.96 7.83
N LEU A 564 -1.02 36.85 8.81
CA LEU A 564 0.25 37.61 8.86
C LEU A 564 1.10 37.43 7.58
N CYS A 565 1.10 36.24 6.97
CA CYS A 565 1.79 35.99 5.71
C CYS A 565 1.25 36.80 4.50
N GLY A 566 0.09 37.44 4.62
CA GLY A 566 -0.53 38.25 3.58
C GLY A 566 -0.97 37.46 2.35
N SER A 567 -1.04 38.15 1.22
CA SER A 567 -1.35 37.57 -0.08
C SER A 567 -0.08 37.10 -0.82
N VAL A 568 -0.16 35.96 -1.51
CA VAL A 568 0.85 35.48 -2.47
C VAL A 568 1.13 36.50 -3.60
N GLU A 569 0.13 37.31 -3.95
CA GLU A 569 0.16 38.16 -5.14
C GLU A 569 0.37 39.65 -4.84
N LYS A 570 0.01 40.10 -3.63
CA LYS A 570 -0.04 41.52 -3.28
C LYS A 570 0.86 41.88 -2.11
N ASP A 571 1.66 42.93 -2.28
CA ASP A 571 2.34 43.65 -1.18
C ASP A 571 1.37 44.61 -0.47
N GLU A 572 0.30 44.03 0.10
CA GLU A 572 -0.69 44.73 0.92
C GLU A 572 -0.85 43.97 2.25
N LEU A 573 -0.72 44.67 3.38
CA LEU A 573 -1.03 44.13 4.70
C LEU A 573 -2.53 44.32 4.97
N ILE A 574 -3.31 43.25 4.81
CA ILE A 574 -4.78 43.27 4.87
C ILE A 574 -5.28 42.61 6.16
N ASP A 575 -6.15 43.30 6.89
CA ASP A 575 -6.79 42.82 8.12
C ASP A 575 -7.90 41.77 7.84
N PRO A 576 -8.44 41.06 8.86
CA PRO A 576 -9.54 40.11 8.69
C PRO A 576 -10.84 40.66 8.08
N ASN A 577 -11.02 41.98 8.08
CA ASN A 577 -12.19 42.70 7.57
C ASN A 577 -11.98 43.29 6.15
N ASN A 578 -10.80 43.09 5.55
CA ASN A 578 -10.33 43.66 4.27
C ASN A 578 -9.91 45.15 4.32
N VAL A 579 -9.58 45.67 5.51
CA VAL A 579 -8.93 46.98 5.69
C VAL A 579 -7.45 46.88 5.32
N ASN A 580 -6.94 47.86 4.57
CA ASN A 580 -5.52 47.95 4.24
C ASN A 580 -4.76 48.70 5.34
N LEU A 581 -3.80 48.02 5.97
CA LEU A 581 -2.96 48.48 7.07
C LEU A 581 -1.46 48.45 6.70
N THR A 582 -1.14 48.61 5.41
CA THR A 582 0.25 48.55 4.87
C THR A 582 1.20 49.62 5.40
N HIS A 583 0.67 50.61 6.12
CA HIS A 583 1.41 51.67 6.82
C HIS A 583 1.28 51.62 8.36
N ASP A 584 0.60 50.61 8.92
CA ASP A 584 0.47 50.40 10.36
C ASP A 584 0.62 48.89 10.68
N GLU A 585 1.88 48.48 10.75
CA GLU A 585 2.29 47.09 10.98
C GLU A 585 1.87 46.57 12.37
N TYR A 586 1.74 47.48 13.34
CA TYR A 586 1.27 47.18 14.69
C TYR A 586 -0.25 46.88 14.70
N LEU A 587 -1.08 47.74 14.09
CA LEU A 587 -2.52 47.44 13.96
C LEU A 587 -2.75 46.21 13.08
N PHE A 588 -1.96 46.01 12.02
CA PHE A 588 -2.02 44.80 11.20
C PHE A 588 -1.75 43.53 12.03
N THR A 589 -0.64 43.47 12.77
CA THR A 589 -0.29 42.29 13.57
C THR A 589 -1.31 42.03 14.67
N GLN A 590 -1.77 43.07 15.38
CA GLN A 590 -2.82 42.95 16.39
C GLN A 590 -4.18 42.51 15.81
N SER A 591 -4.53 42.89 14.58
CA SER A 591 -5.78 42.48 13.93
C SER A 591 -5.87 40.95 13.70
N TRP A 592 -4.73 40.28 13.52
CA TRP A 592 -4.66 38.83 13.31
C TRP A 592 -4.47 38.01 14.60
N ARG A 593 -4.55 38.65 15.78
CA ARG A 593 -4.44 38.00 17.09
C ARG A 593 -5.66 37.13 17.39
N VAL A 594 -5.41 35.89 17.81
CA VAL A 594 -6.41 34.84 17.99
C VAL A 594 -6.98 34.92 19.41
N ALA A 595 -8.29 35.12 19.52
CA ALA A 595 -9.02 35.08 20.78
C ALA A 595 -9.02 33.67 21.41
N ASP A 596 -9.09 33.59 22.74
CA ASP A 596 -8.99 32.33 23.49
C ASP A 596 -10.02 31.25 23.09
N ALA A 597 -11.19 31.66 22.60
CA ALA A 597 -12.23 30.75 22.12
C ALA A 597 -11.88 30.05 20.79
N ASP A 598 -11.00 30.64 19.99
CA ASP A 598 -10.51 30.14 18.69
C ASP A 598 -9.03 29.69 18.73
N ASN A 599 -8.40 29.78 19.90
CA ASN A 599 -7.00 29.41 20.14
C ASN A 599 -6.82 27.89 20.24
N MET A 600 -6.24 27.28 19.20
CA MET A 600 -6.09 25.81 19.10
C MET A 600 -5.13 25.19 20.14
N PHE A 601 -4.30 25.99 20.79
CA PHE A 601 -3.49 25.53 21.92
C PHE A 601 -4.37 25.31 23.17
N LYS A 602 -5.41 26.15 23.37
CA LYS A 602 -6.30 26.16 24.53
C LYS A 602 -7.59 25.34 24.39
N MET A 603 -8.05 25.06 23.16
CA MET A 603 -9.29 24.30 22.92
C MET A 603 -9.29 22.89 23.53
N THR A 604 -10.47 22.42 23.93
CA THR A 604 -10.69 21.01 24.31
C THR A 604 -10.72 20.08 23.09
N LEU A 605 -10.54 18.78 23.32
CA LEU A 605 -10.59 17.74 22.30
C LEU A 605 -11.92 17.75 21.53
N GLU A 606 -13.03 17.88 22.24
CA GLU A 606 -14.38 17.89 21.67
C GLU A 606 -14.57 19.09 20.73
N ARG A 607 -14.02 20.26 21.10
CA ARG A 607 -14.08 21.47 20.26
C ARG A 607 -13.26 21.31 18.99
N LEU A 608 -12.03 20.79 19.09
CA LEU A 608 -11.17 20.52 17.93
C LEU A 608 -11.80 19.47 16.99
N GLN A 609 -12.38 18.40 17.54
CA GLN A 609 -13.08 17.37 16.77
C GLN A 609 -14.45 17.82 16.23
N SER A 610 -15.02 18.91 16.75
CA SER A 610 -16.27 19.53 16.24
C SER A 610 -16.06 20.43 15.02
N PHE A 611 -14.80 20.69 14.63
CA PHE A 611 -14.51 21.51 13.46
C PHE A 611 -15.15 20.94 12.17
N PRO A 612 -15.53 21.81 11.22
CA PRO A 612 -16.09 21.37 9.96
C PRO A 612 -15.15 20.38 9.25
N LYS A 613 -15.64 19.17 9.05
CA LYS A 613 -14.99 18.20 8.16
C LYS A 613 -15.00 18.71 6.73
N THR A 614 -14.02 18.26 5.96
CA THR A 614 -13.88 18.62 4.56
C THR A 614 -15.14 18.33 3.75
N ARG A 615 -15.52 19.29 2.91
CA ARG A 615 -16.58 19.16 1.92
C ARG A 615 -15.97 18.60 0.64
N LYS A 616 -15.71 17.29 0.65
CA LYS A 616 -15.02 16.48 -0.38
C LYS A 616 -13.47 16.45 -0.29
N ALA A 617 -12.88 16.30 0.90
CA ALA A 617 -11.71 15.42 0.98
C ALA A 617 -12.22 14.02 1.33
N ARG A 618 -12.49 13.24 0.29
CA ARG A 618 -12.28 11.80 0.38
C ARG A 618 -10.99 11.55 -0.36
N ASP A 619 -9.97 11.32 0.45
CA ASP A 619 -8.77 10.53 0.21
C ASP A 619 -8.37 10.33 -1.26
N LEU A 620 -7.14 10.71 -1.58
CA LEU A 620 -6.55 10.41 -2.88
C LEU A 620 -6.29 8.90 -2.98
N CYS A 621 -7.12 8.21 -3.76
CA CYS A 621 -7.13 6.76 -3.81
C CYS A 621 -5.96 6.17 -4.59
N ILE A 622 -5.09 5.43 -3.89
CA ILE A 622 -4.22 4.45 -4.50
C ILE A 622 -5.04 3.16 -4.66
N CYS A 623 -5.21 2.73 -5.91
CA CYS A 623 -5.99 1.55 -6.23
C CYS A 623 -5.07 0.31 -6.26
N GLU A 624 -4.98 -0.37 -5.12
CA GLU A 624 -4.16 -1.58 -4.97
C GLU A 624 -4.67 -2.74 -5.84
N LYS A 625 -3.75 -3.45 -6.49
CA LYS A 625 -4.05 -4.71 -7.19
C LYS A 625 -4.54 -5.74 -6.15
N PRO A 626 -5.78 -6.27 -6.26
CA PRO A 626 -6.30 -7.21 -5.26
C PRO A 626 -5.50 -8.50 -5.19
N SER A 627 -5.32 -9.05 -3.98
CA SER A 627 -4.84 -10.41 -3.79
C SER A 627 -5.90 -11.43 -4.26
N LEU A 628 -5.47 -12.48 -4.97
CA LEU A 628 -6.28 -13.37 -5.84
C LEU A 628 -7.36 -14.25 -5.14
N SER A 629 -7.89 -13.88 -3.98
CA SER A 629 -8.62 -14.80 -3.08
C SER A 629 -10.15 -14.62 -2.97
N SER A 630 -10.76 -13.61 -3.61
CA SER A 630 -12.23 -13.52 -3.69
C SER A 630 -12.70 -12.59 -4.80
N GLY A 631 -13.71 -13.01 -5.58
CA GLY A 631 -14.48 -12.15 -6.50
C GLY A 631 -15.38 -11.12 -5.79
N THR A 632 -15.07 -10.80 -4.54
CA THR A 632 -15.65 -9.68 -3.79
C THR A 632 -14.58 -8.61 -3.66
N ILE A 633 -14.75 -7.50 -4.37
CA ILE A 633 -14.07 -6.26 -3.99
C ILE A 633 -14.55 -5.93 -2.57
N LYS A 634 -13.69 -6.16 -1.57
CA LYS A 634 -13.80 -5.39 -0.35
C LYS A 634 -13.67 -3.94 -0.77
N ASN A 635 -14.57 -3.09 -0.30
CA ASN A 635 -14.40 -1.64 -0.37
C ASN A 635 -13.30 -1.17 0.64
N THR A 636 -12.21 -1.94 0.75
CA THR A 636 -10.89 -1.49 1.22
C THR A 636 -10.34 -0.54 0.17
N LEU A 637 -10.93 0.64 0.24
CA LEU A 637 -10.53 1.83 -0.43
C LEU A 637 -9.19 2.24 0.20
N THR A 638 -8.04 1.81 -0.36
CA THR A 638 -6.69 2.19 0.11
C THR A 638 -6.24 3.56 -0.42
N CYS A 639 -7.22 4.40 -0.78
CA CYS A 639 -7.35 5.73 -0.20
C CYS A 639 -6.65 5.83 1.18
N THR A 640 -5.69 6.74 1.27
CA THR A 640 -4.64 6.71 2.29
C THR A 640 -5.09 7.24 3.65
N ASN A 641 -5.86 6.41 4.36
CA ASN A 641 -5.67 6.24 5.80
C ASN A 641 -4.15 6.17 6.05
N ALA A 642 -3.60 6.97 6.98
CA ALA A 642 -2.17 7.29 7.02
C ALA A 642 -1.24 6.07 7.19
N LYS A 643 -1.79 4.93 7.62
CA LYS A 643 -1.13 3.61 7.69
C LYS A 643 -0.61 3.09 6.34
N GLY A 644 -1.15 3.59 5.23
CA GLY A 644 -0.69 3.31 3.86
C GLY A 644 0.26 4.37 3.28
N ARG A 645 0.70 5.38 4.05
CA ARG A 645 1.67 6.38 3.60
C ARG A 645 3.03 5.72 3.41
N ILE A 646 3.33 5.34 2.17
CA ILE A 646 4.69 5.04 1.74
C ILE A 646 5.50 6.32 2.00
N SER A 647 6.49 6.27 2.91
CA SER A 647 7.52 7.32 2.90
C SER A 647 8.34 7.09 1.63
N CYS A 648 8.44 8.14 0.83
CA CYS A 648 9.00 8.12 -0.52
C CYS A 648 10.43 8.67 -0.59
N ASP A 649 10.92 9.17 0.55
CA ASP A 649 12.33 9.39 0.82
C ASP A 649 12.62 8.87 2.24
N LYS A 650 12.51 7.54 2.44
CA LYS A 650 12.73 6.87 3.74
C LYS A 650 14.08 7.19 4.36
N ASP A 651 15.05 7.50 3.50
CA ASP A 651 16.44 7.73 3.86
C ASP A 651 16.67 9.17 4.35
N LYS A 652 15.69 10.09 4.13
CA LYS A 652 15.74 11.49 4.59
C LYS A 652 14.56 11.95 5.43
N MET A 653 13.36 11.35 5.33
CA MET A 653 12.14 11.82 6.02
C MET A 653 11.32 10.68 6.65
N LYS A 654 11.08 10.80 7.96
CA LYS A 654 10.30 9.85 8.79
C LYS A 654 8.93 10.47 9.15
N PRO A 655 7.80 9.78 8.97
CA PRO A 655 6.49 10.31 9.40
C PRO A 655 6.36 10.30 10.93
N VAL A 656 5.71 11.32 11.50
CA VAL A 656 5.38 11.36 12.94
C VAL A 656 4.16 10.48 13.24
N GLN A 657 4.22 9.73 14.34
CA GLN A 657 3.21 8.76 14.76
C GLN A 657 1.97 9.49 15.36
N LYS A 658 0.79 8.85 15.27
CA LYS A 658 -0.53 9.52 15.47
C LYS A 658 -1.30 8.97 16.69
N ASP A 659 -0.57 8.50 17.70
CA ASP A 659 -1.02 7.36 18.51
C ASP A 659 -2.20 7.66 19.42
N VAL A 660 -2.16 8.78 20.14
CA VAL A 660 -3.24 9.27 21.02
C VAL A 660 -4.58 9.33 20.29
N CYS A 661 -4.55 9.66 19.00
CA CYS A 661 -5.74 9.94 18.22
C CYS A 661 -6.30 8.69 17.52
N TYR A 662 -5.45 7.80 16.99
CA TYR A 662 -5.89 6.51 16.43
C TYR A 662 -6.48 5.57 17.51
N GLU A 663 -5.94 5.59 18.72
CA GLU A 663 -6.53 4.95 19.92
C GLU A 663 -7.95 5.48 20.18
N ARG A 664 -8.09 6.81 20.33
CA ARG A 664 -9.37 7.47 20.65
C ARG A 664 -10.47 7.21 19.61
N HIS A 665 -10.15 7.20 18.31
CA HIS A 665 -11.18 6.98 17.28
C HIS A 665 -11.60 5.51 17.08
N ASN A 666 -10.76 4.52 17.43
CA ASN A 666 -11.16 3.11 17.34
C ASN A 666 -12.00 2.62 18.53
N ARG A 667 -12.06 3.41 19.62
CA ARG A 667 -12.94 3.19 20.78
C ARG A 667 -14.41 3.46 20.43
N ARG A 668 -15.03 2.52 19.70
CA ARG A 668 -16.50 2.43 19.49
C ARG A 668 -17.22 2.63 20.82
N LYS A 669 -18.47 3.13 20.84
CA LYS A 669 -19.26 3.41 22.07
C LYS A 669 -19.30 2.29 23.15
N ARG A 670 -19.01 1.03 22.83
CA ARG A 670 -18.80 -0.07 23.81
C ARG A 670 -17.58 0.13 24.72
N SER A 671 -16.59 0.93 24.32
CA SER A 671 -15.32 1.15 25.03
C SER A 671 -15.47 1.87 26.38
N VAL A 672 -16.62 2.48 26.67
CA VAL A 672 -16.91 3.09 27.97
C VAL A 672 -16.94 2.03 29.10
N LYS A 673 -17.03 0.73 28.78
CA LYS A 673 -16.81 -0.35 29.76
C LYS A 673 -15.34 -0.55 30.18
N HIS A 674 -14.38 0.03 29.45
CA HIS A 674 -12.93 -0.16 29.64
C HIS A 674 -12.21 1.14 30.06
N SER A 675 -12.94 2.15 30.53
CA SER A 675 -12.34 3.29 31.23
C SER A 675 -12.08 2.96 32.71
N PHE A 676 -11.01 3.51 33.26
CA PHE A 676 -10.77 3.53 34.70
C PHE A 676 -11.61 4.64 35.37
N THR A 677 -12.07 4.40 36.59
CA THR A 677 -12.94 5.31 37.36
C THR A 677 -12.18 6.57 37.83
N PHE A 678 -10.87 6.47 38.08
CA PHE A 678 -10.01 7.61 38.39
C PHE A 678 -8.70 7.61 37.58
N THR A 679 -8.53 8.60 36.71
CA THR A 679 -7.24 8.91 36.10
C THR A 679 -6.52 9.95 36.95
N PRO A 680 -5.32 9.67 37.50
CA PRO A 680 -4.57 10.69 38.24
C PRO A 680 -4.03 11.75 37.27
N LYS A 681 -4.08 13.02 37.68
CA LYS A 681 -3.34 14.08 36.98
C LYS A 681 -1.87 13.97 37.38
N ILE A 682 -0.97 13.80 36.42
CA ILE A 682 0.47 13.86 36.68
C ILE A 682 0.82 15.34 36.85
N VAL A 683 1.06 15.75 38.10
CA VAL A 683 1.58 17.08 38.42
C VAL A 683 3.09 17.02 38.23
N ILE A 684 3.57 17.64 37.17
CA ILE A 684 5.00 17.81 36.93
C ILE A 684 5.41 19.11 37.60
N GLU A 685 6.04 19.03 38.76
CA GLU A 685 6.69 20.20 39.36
C GLU A 685 7.94 20.55 38.52
N PRO A 686 8.04 21.75 37.93
CA PRO A 686 9.20 22.10 37.12
C PRO A 686 10.44 22.17 38.00
N LYS A 687 11.41 21.29 37.74
CA LYS A 687 12.68 21.17 38.49
C LYS A 687 13.62 22.34 38.21
N LEU A 688 13.27 23.51 38.74
CA LEU A 688 14.16 24.66 38.83
C LEU A 688 15.38 24.29 39.71
N LYS A 689 16.44 23.74 39.08
CA LYS A 689 17.83 23.60 39.59
C LYS A 689 18.35 25.00 40.01
N ARG A 690 17.88 25.52 41.15
CA ARG A 690 17.86 26.95 41.54
C ARG A 690 19.24 27.54 41.87
N SER A 691 20.13 27.60 40.88
CA SER A 691 21.46 28.21 40.94
C SER A 691 21.34 29.71 41.19
N LYS A 692 21.57 30.13 42.44
CA LYS A 692 21.70 31.56 42.80
C LYS A 692 23.08 32.10 42.38
N ARG A 693 23.29 32.26 41.07
CA ARG A 693 24.37 33.10 40.52
C ARG A 693 23.82 33.94 39.38
N ALA A 694 23.69 35.25 39.62
CA ALA A 694 23.56 36.21 38.54
C ALA A 694 24.91 36.29 37.82
N ILE A 695 25.00 35.64 36.66
CA ILE A 695 26.12 35.80 35.73
C ILE A 695 25.65 36.84 34.72
N SER A 696 26.39 37.95 34.57
CA SER A 696 26.12 38.94 33.55
C SER A 696 26.18 38.30 32.16
N ALA A 697 25.33 38.74 31.23
CA ALA A 697 25.55 38.45 29.83
C ALA A 697 26.97 38.90 29.44
N ASN A 698 27.58 38.22 28.48
CA ASN A 698 28.66 38.83 27.72
C ASN A 698 28.02 39.92 26.84
N ILE A 699 27.78 41.09 27.42
CA ILE A 699 27.11 42.23 26.79
C ILE A 699 27.98 42.67 25.60
N THR A 700 27.62 42.22 24.40
CA THR A 700 28.23 42.65 23.15
C THR A 700 27.58 43.98 22.74
N ASN A 701 27.90 45.03 23.50
CA ASN A 701 27.50 46.40 23.15
C ASN A 701 28.28 46.84 21.90
N MET A 702 27.65 46.61 20.75
CA MET A 702 28.19 46.87 19.43
C MET A 702 27.46 48.04 18.79
N THR A 703 28.19 49.00 18.23
CA THR A 703 27.60 49.96 17.28
C THR A 703 27.06 49.24 16.05
N LYS A 704 26.11 49.85 15.32
CA LYS A 704 25.54 49.28 14.08
C LYS A 704 26.60 48.86 13.05
N ALA A 705 27.74 49.56 12.99
CA ALA A 705 28.87 49.17 12.16
C ALA A 705 29.57 47.89 12.65
N GLN A 706 29.89 47.81 13.95
CA GLN A 706 30.51 46.62 14.55
C GLN A 706 29.59 45.39 14.48
N ALA A 707 28.30 45.57 14.77
CA ALA A 707 27.29 44.51 14.65
C ALA A 707 27.21 43.99 13.21
N LYS A 708 27.20 44.91 12.20
CA LYS A 708 27.20 44.53 10.79
C LYS A 708 28.44 43.72 10.41
N THR A 709 29.64 44.20 10.72
CA THR A 709 30.88 43.45 10.41
C THR A 709 30.95 42.12 11.15
N TRP A 710 30.44 42.03 12.38
CA TRP A 710 30.35 40.75 13.09
C TRP A 710 29.37 39.78 12.41
N CYS A 711 28.17 40.23 12.04
CA CYS A 711 27.17 39.41 11.35
C CYS A 711 27.66 38.96 9.97
N GLU A 712 28.29 39.84 9.19
CA GLU A 712 28.89 39.49 7.88
C GLU A 712 29.94 38.38 8.06
N ASN A 713 30.83 38.48 9.05
CA ASN A 713 31.82 37.45 9.34
C ASN A 713 31.19 36.14 9.85
N TYR A 714 30.20 36.21 10.74
CA TYR A 714 29.51 35.03 11.28
C TYR A 714 28.74 34.27 10.18
N MET A 715 28.04 34.99 9.31
CA MET A 715 27.30 34.44 8.18
C MET A 715 28.24 33.79 7.15
N ASN A 716 29.26 34.53 6.73
CA ASN A 716 30.24 34.07 5.74
C ASN A 716 31.19 32.97 6.28
N SER A 717 31.17 32.68 7.58
CA SER A 717 31.89 31.51 8.14
C SER A 717 31.26 30.17 7.73
N SER A 718 30.00 30.15 7.30
CA SER A 718 29.31 28.96 6.80
C SER A 718 29.59 28.76 5.29
N PRO A 719 30.23 27.65 4.88
CA PRO A 719 30.41 27.33 3.46
C PRO A 719 29.07 27.16 2.72
N ALA A 720 28.05 26.68 3.43
CA ALA A 720 26.70 26.52 2.90
C ALA A 720 26.00 27.86 2.68
N PHE A 721 26.08 28.79 3.64
CA PHE A 721 25.53 30.15 3.48
C PHE A 721 26.15 30.85 2.28
N LEU A 722 27.48 30.79 2.12
CA LEU A 722 28.19 31.33 0.97
C LEU A 722 27.73 30.71 -0.36
N ALA A 723 27.71 29.38 -0.45
CA ALA A 723 27.33 28.69 -1.68
C ALA A 723 25.84 28.90 -2.05
N CYS A 724 24.98 29.16 -1.06
CA CYS A 724 23.58 29.51 -1.26
C CYS A 724 23.36 30.94 -1.80
N GLN A 725 24.35 31.84 -1.79
CA GLN A 725 24.20 33.19 -2.36
C GLN A 725 24.03 33.17 -3.89
N ASP A 726 24.54 32.13 -4.56
CA ASP A 726 24.34 31.89 -6.00
C ASP A 726 22.92 31.38 -6.34
N ILE A 727 22.07 31.07 -5.34
CA ILE A 727 20.76 30.43 -5.53
C ILE A 727 19.63 31.47 -5.53
N PRO A 728 18.72 31.47 -6.54
CA PRO A 728 17.56 32.36 -6.59
C PRO A 728 16.68 32.31 -5.34
N ASN A 729 15.95 33.39 -5.07
CA ASN A 729 14.96 33.49 -3.98
C ASN A 729 15.54 33.33 -2.55
N THR A 730 16.87 33.25 -2.42
CA THR A 730 17.58 33.46 -1.17
C THR A 730 17.82 34.96 -0.94
N ASN A 731 17.97 35.38 0.32
CA ASN A 731 18.23 36.77 0.68
C ASN A 731 19.26 36.83 1.82
N SER A 732 20.53 36.70 1.46
CA SER A 732 21.66 36.81 2.40
C SER A 732 21.71 38.19 3.07
N THR A 733 21.34 39.25 2.36
CA THR A 733 21.26 40.62 2.89
C THR A 733 20.28 40.71 4.06
N ARG A 734 19.03 40.25 3.90
CA ARG A 734 18.03 40.27 4.99
C ARG A 734 18.44 39.37 6.17
N ALA A 735 19.13 38.26 5.92
CA ALA A 735 19.69 37.43 7.00
C ALA A 735 20.76 38.17 7.82
N ILE A 736 21.63 38.95 7.17
CA ILE A 736 22.60 39.83 7.84
C ILE A 736 21.89 40.98 8.57
N GLU A 737 20.87 41.61 7.95
CA GLU A 737 20.08 42.67 8.57
C GLU A 737 19.38 42.21 9.85
N ILE A 738 18.73 41.05 9.82
CA ILE A 738 18.11 40.42 10.99
C ILE A 738 19.14 40.26 12.11
N CYS A 739 20.27 39.62 11.83
CA CYS A 739 21.36 39.46 12.79
C CYS A 739 21.82 40.80 13.40
N VAL A 740 21.84 41.89 12.61
CA VAL A 740 22.20 43.23 13.10
C VAL A 740 21.11 43.85 13.98
N MET A 741 19.83 43.65 13.64
CA MET A 741 18.70 44.12 14.47
C MET A 741 18.62 43.36 15.80
N ASP A 742 18.75 42.03 15.75
CA ASP A 742 18.90 41.15 16.91
C ASP A 742 20.02 41.65 17.86
N ILE A 743 21.24 41.88 17.35
CA ILE A 743 22.35 42.33 18.19
C ILE A 743 22.10 43.72 18.79
N LEU A 744 21.54 44.67 18.03
CA LEU A 744 21.31 46.04 18.51
C LEU A 744 20.18 46.15 19.53
N THR A 745 19.13 45.34 19.39
CA THR A 745 18.00 45.29 20.34
C THR A 745 18.41 44.58 21.64
N THR A 746 19.24 43.54 21.54
CA THR A 746 19.47 42.60 22.65
C THR A 746 20.84 42.72 23.32
N ASN A 747 21.79 43.45 22.69
CA ASN A 747 23.21 43.47 23.06
C ASN A 747 23.83 42.06 23.19
N SER A 748 23.34 41.11 22.39
CA SER A 748 23.69 39.69 22.45
C SER A 748 23.72 39.06 21.06
N THR A 749 24.61 38.08 20.85
CA THR A 749 24.76 37.38 19.56
C THR A 749 23.95 36.07 19.48
N VAL A 750 23.20 35.70 20.52
CA VAL A 750 22.55 34.37 20.63
C VAL A 750 21.55 34.05 19.53
N PHE A 751 20.93 35.06 18.93
CA PHE A 751 19.96 34.88 17.85
C PHE A 751 20.60 34.64 16.48
N ALA A 752 21.89 34.95 16.28
CA ALA A 752 22.53 35.01 14.96
C ALA A 752 22.47 33.69 14.16
N ALA A 753 22.30 32.54 14.83
CA ALA A 753 22.07 31.25 14.17
C ALA A 753 20.74 31.20 13.40
N ALA A 754 19.65 31.76 13.93
CA ALA A 754 18.31 31.72 13.35
C ALA A 754 18.24 32.21 11.89
N PRO A 755 18.65 33.46 11.55
CA PRO A 755 18.69 33.93 10.16
C PRO A 755 19.63 33.14 9.25
N ARG A 756 20.74 32.59 9.79
CA ARG A 756 21.69 31.79 9.00
C ARG A 756 21.10 30.44 8.60
N GLU A 757 20.53 29.71 9.55
CA GLU A 757 19.91 28.41 9.30
C GLU A 757 18.60 28.56 8.52
N SER A 758 17.83 29.64 8.72
CA SER A 758 16.66 30.00 7.90
C SER A 758 17.04 30.25 6.44
N MET A 759 18.09 31.04 6.17
CA MET A 759 18.60 31.24 4.80
C MET A 759 19.02 29.90 4.15
N LYS A 760 19.76 29.06 4.88
CA LYS A 760 20.17 27.72 4.43
C LYS A 760 18.97 26.81 4.14
N ALA A 761 17.94 26.80 5.00
CA ALA A 761 16.72 26.03 4.79
C ALA A 761 15.98 26.47 3.51
N GLY A 762 15.79 27.77 3.32
CA GLY A 762 15.12 28.31 2.13
C GLY A 762 15.89 28.01 0.83
N CYS A 763 17.22 28.09 0.87
CA CYS A 763 18.11 27.67 -0.23
C CYS A 763 17.94 26.18 -0.59
N LEU A 764 17.99 25.30 0.41
CA LEU A 764 17.79 23.87 0.20
C LEU A 764 16.38 23.55 -0.33
N LYS A 765 15.37 24.30 0.11
CA LYS A 765 13.98 24.18 -0.40
C LYS A 765 13.86 24.60 -1.85
N GLU A 766 14.49 25.70 -2.25
CA GLU A 766 14.54 26.14 -3.65
C GLU A 766 15.23 25.09 -4.53
N ILE A 767 16.38 24.57 -4.11
CA ILE A 767 17.09 23.48 -4.83
C ILE A 767 16.22 22.23 -4.97
N ALA A 768 15.48 21.85 -3.91
CA ALA A 768 14.60 20.69 -3.93
C ALA A 768 13.33 20.88 -4.78
N ARG A 769 12.82 22.11 -4.90
CA ARG A 769 11.62 22.44 -5.68
C ARG A 769 11.91 22.75 -7.15
N ASN A 770 13.12 23.21 -7.48
CA ASN A 770 13.46 23.74 -8.80
C ASN A 770 14.40 22.81 -9.58
N ASP A 771 13.82 21.87 -10.33
CA ASP A 771 14.54 20.82 -11.07
C ASP A 771 15.63 21.36 -12.05
N THR A 772 15.55 22.63 -12.43
CA THR A 772 16.58 23.26 -13.29
C THR A 772 17.90 23.44 -12.55
N LEU A 773 17.88 23.73 -11.24
CA LEU A 773 19.07 23.92 -10.41
C LEU A 773 19.84 22.61 -10.20
N LEU A 774 19.13 21.47 -10.19
CA LEU A 774 19.71 20.12 -10.04
C LEU A 774 20.67 19.74 -11.17
N ASN A 775 20.68 20.48 -12.29
CA ASN A 775 21.53 20.21 -13.45
C ASN A 775 22.49 21.36 -13.80
N VAL A 776 22.54 22.45 -13.01
CA VAL A 776 23.52 23.52 -13.21
C VAL A 776 24.89 23.05 -12.70
N THR A 777 25.89 23.06 -13.57
CA THR A 777 27.27 22.68 -13.24
C THR A 777 28.21 23.88 -13.19
N LYS A 778 29.04 23.98 -12.16
CA LYS A 778 30.09 24.99 -11.98
C LYS A 778 31.41 24.25 -11.78
N ASN A 779 32.40 24.49 -12.65
CA ASN A 779 33.68 23.75 -12.69
C ASN A 779 33.55 22.22 -12.84
N GLY A 780 32.51 21.74 -13.55
CA GLY A 780 32.25 20.31 -13.79
C GLY A 780 31.48 19.59 -12.68
N GLU A 781 31.28 20.22 -11.52
CA GLU A 781 30.48 19.71 -10.39
C GLU A 781 29.07 20.32 -10.42
N LYS A 782 28.04 19.56 -10.05
CA LYS A 782 26.66 20.07 -9.90
C LYS A 782 26.55 20.96 -8.67
N ILE A 783 26.04 22.19 -8.83
CA ILE A 783 25.91 23.16 -7.74
C ILE A 783 24.99 22.62 -6.63
N ALA A 784 23.88 21.97 -7.00
CA ALA A 784 22.96 21.35 -6.05
C ALA A 784 23.64 20.27 -5.19
N ASP A 785 24.34 19.31 -5.80
CA ASP A 785 25.04 18.23 -5.09
C ASP A 785 26.12 18.79 -4.16
N LYS A 786 26.85 19.82 -4.61
CA LYS A 786 27.85 20.53 -3.80
C LYS A 786 27.22 21.17 -2.56
N ILE A 787 26.15 21.96 -2.72
CA ILE A 787 25.46 22.62 -1.60
C ILE A 787 24.90 21.58 -0.63
N LEU A 788 24.21 20.55 -1.14
CA LEU A 788 23.70 19.43 -0.36
C LEU A 788 24.82 18.71 0.41
N SER A 789 26.05 18.69 -0.11
CA SER A 789 27.16 18.02 0.56
C SER A 789 27.74 18.78 1.77
N ILE A 790 27.60 20.11 1.81
CA ILE A 790 28.17 21.02 2.82
C ILE A 790 27.13 21.66 3.74
N ALA A 791 25.83 21.60 3.40
CA ALA A 791 24.75 22.24 4.15
C ALA A 791 24.33 21.46 5.41
N CYS A 792 25.27 21.27 6.33
CA CYS A 792 24.98 20.67 7.64
C CYS A 792 24.26 21.66 8.59
N PRO A 793 23.33 21.18 9.43
CA PRO A 793 22.63 22.02 10.39
C PRO A 793 23.58 22.57 11.45
N GLY A 794 23.44 23.85 11.79
CA GLY A 794 24.21 24.52 12.85
C GLY A 794 25.73 24.61 12.65
N GLU A 795 26.26 24.20 11.48
CA GLU A 795 27.68 23.86 11.29
C GLU A 795 28.19 22.81 12.30
N CYS A 796 27.33 21.84 12.64
CA CYS A 796 27.58 20.78 13.62
C CYS A 796 27.99 21.30 15.01
N SER A 797 27.57 22.51 15.37
CA SER A 797 27.83 23.20 16.64
C SER A 797 29.30 23.33 17.05
N GLY A 798 30.25 23.09 16.13
CA GLY A 798 31.67 22.90 16.46
C GLY A 798 32.00 21.57 17.16
N HIS A 799 31.00 20.70 17.35
CA HIS A 799 31.07 19.41 18.05
C HIS A 799 30.94 18.19 17.11
N GLY A 800 31.19 18.37 15.81
CA GLY A 800 31.21 17.29 14.82
C GLY A 800 31.79 17.71 13.47
N VAL A 801 31.89 16.75 12.55
CA VAL A 801 32.37 16.95 11.17
C VAL A 801 31.20 16.87 10.20
N CYS A 802 31.04 17.88 9.34
CA CYS A 802 30.03 17.85 8.29
C CYS A 802 30.40 16.86 7.18
N THR A 803 29.52 15.90 6.88
CA THR A 803 29.70 14.96 5.76
C THR A 803 28.38 14.78 5.00
N LYS A 804 28.36 15.15 3.71
CA LYS A 804 27.18 14.99 2.83
C LYS A 804 25.89 15.60 3.40
N GLY A 805 25.99 16.78 4.03
CA GLY A 805 24.86 17.46 4.69
C GLY A 805 24.39 16.85 6.02
N VAL A 806 25.12 15.87 6.56
CA VAL A 806 24.85 15.23 7.87
C VAL A 806 26.06 15.40 8.79
N CYS A 807 25.83 15.78 10.04
CA CYS A 807 26.88 15.90 11.04
C CYS A 807 27.29 14.54 11.62
N GLN A 808 28.58 14.25 11.59
CA GLN A 808 29.19 13.18 12.37
C GLN A 808 29.69 13.76 13.68
N CYS A 809 28.92 13.58 14.75
CA CYS A 809 29.24 14.15 16.06
C CYS A 809 30.47 13.49 16.68
N ASN A 810 31.25 14.31 17.39
CA ASN A 810 32.34 13.85 18.24
C ASN A 810 31.80 12.96 19.38
N ASP A 811 32.68 12.16 19.98
CA ASP A 811 32.33 11.40 21.17
C ASP A 811 31.72 12.32 22.24
N ASN A 812 30.65 11.82 22.86
CA ASN A 812 29.78 12.52 23.83
C ASN A 812 28.73 13.49 23.24
N PHE A 813 28.66 13.73 21.93
CA PHE A 813 27.67 14.65 21.33
C PHE A 813 26.59 13.96 20.48
N GLY A 814 25.49 14.67 20.23
CA GLY A 814 24.30 14.17 19.55
C GLY A 814 23.28 15.24 19.17
N GLY A 815 22.18 14.82 18.55
CA GLY A 815 21.29 15.68 17.78
C GLY A 815 21.82 15.92 16.37
N GLY A 816 20.96 16.25 15.42
CA GLY A 816 21.33 16.49 14.02
C GLY A 816 22.45 17.50 13.79
N ASP A 817 22.58 18.47 14.69
CA ASP A 817 23.60 19.54 14.70
C ASP A 817 24.67 19.35 15.79
N CYS A 818 24.71 18.19 16.45
CA CYS A 818 25.65 17.88 17.54
C CYS A 818 25.61 18.81 18.76
N SER A 819 24.51 19.55 18.99
CA SER A 819 24.37 20.49 20.10
C SER A 819 24.22 19.84 21.49
N ILE A 820 23.77 18.58 21.57
CA ILE A 820 23.34 17.93 22.82
C ILE A 820 24.44 16.99 23.36
N ASP A 821 24.85 17.19 24.63
CA ASP A 821 25.70 16.23 25.36
C ASP A 821 24.87 14.99 25.74
N ILE A 822 25.25 13.83 25.22
CA ILE A 822 24.52 12.56 25.44
C ILE A 822 24.87 11.86 26.75
N ASN A 823 25.81 12.41 27.53
CA ASN A 823 26.09 11.96 28.89
C ASN A 823 25.14 12.59 29.91
N GLU A 824 24.56 13.76 29.65
CA GLU A 824 23.39 14.19 30.41
C GLU A 824 22.20 13.27 30.02
N PRO A 825 21.53 12.61 30.99
CA PRO A 825 20.37 11.79 30.69
C PRO A 825 19.19 12.68 30.27
N PRO A 826 18.42 12.32 29.22
CA PRO A 826 17.26 13.11 28.77
C PRO A 826 16.22 13.21 29.89
N GLU A 827 15.54 14.36 30.02
CA GLU A 827 14.50 14.50 31.02
C GLU A 827 13.25 13.71 30.61
N VAL A 828 12.72 12.92 31.54
CA VAL A 828 11.42 12.26 31.43
C VAL A 828 10.49 12.98 32.38
N TYR A 829 9.39 13.51 31.85
CA TYR A 829 8.35 14.19 32.62
C TYR A 829 7.23 13.22 33.04
N ALA A 830 6.91 12.25 32.17
CA ALA A 830 5.81 11.33 32.39
C ALA A 830 5.93 10.04 31.54
N VAL A 831 5.08 9.06 31.87
CA VAL A 831 4.81 7.90 31.05
C VAL A 831 3.29 7.80 30.87
N ASN A 832 2.85 7.62 29.63
CA ASN A 832 1.45 7.68 29.20
C ASN A 832 0.70 8.88 29.82
N TYR A 833 1.23 10.11 29.67
CA TYR A 833 0.72 11.33 30.34
C TYR A 833 -0.80 11.51 30.25
N GLU A 834 -1.37 11.38 29.04
CA GLU A 834 -2.81 11.45 28.72
C GLU A 834 -3.71 10.45 29.50
N THR A 835 -3.11 9.48 30.19
CA THR A 835 -3.80 8.44 30.97
C THR A 835 -3.27 8.32 32.41
N GLY A 836 -2.46 9.27 32.88
CA GLY A 836 -1.95 9.26 34.25
C GLY A 836 -1.05 8.06 34.59
N GLY A 837 -0.32 7.53 33.60
CA GLY A 837 0.47 6.30 33.77
C GLY A 837 -0.35 5.02 33.88
N LEU A 838 -1.66 5.04 33.59
CA LEU A 838 -2.52 3.85 33.57
C LEU A 838 -2.54 3.18 32.19
N CYS A 839 -2.69 1.86 32.16
CA CYS A 839 -2.64 1.08 30.92
C CYS A 839 -3.53 -0.17 31.03
N ASP A 840 -4.45 -0.37 30.09
CA ASP A 840 -5.31 -1.57 30.05
C ASP A 840 -4.58 -2.72 29.36
N LYS A 841 -4.36 -3.82 30.07
CA LYS A 841 -3.73 -5.08 29.65
C LYS A 841 -4.22 -5.62 28.29
N LEU A 842 -5.45 -5.33 27.88
CA LEU A 842 -5.99 -5.71 26.56
C LEU A 842 -5.40 -4.91 25.39
N PHE A 843 -4.90 -3.71 25.66
CA PHE A 843 -4.39 -2.74 24.67
C PHE A 843 -2.93 -2.34 24.91
N CYS A 844 -2.41 -2.55 26.12
CA CYS A 844 -1.09 -2.16 26.60
C CYS A 844 0.06 -2.97 25.95
N LYS A 845 0.59 -2.47 24.83
CA LYS A 845 1.69 -3.12 24.06
C LYS A 845 3.04 -2.43 24.23
N GLU A 846 3.02 -1.13 24.45
CA GLU A 846 4.19 -0.28 24.64
C GLU A 846 3.82 0.93 25.49
N ALA A 847 4.82 1.51 26.15
CA ALA A 847 4.69 2.75 26.89
C ALA A 847 5.01 3.94 25.98
N ILE A 848 4.17 4.97 26.05
CA ILE A 848 4.48 6.33 25.58
C ILE A 848 5.31 6.97 26.69
N VAL A 849 6.50 7.50 26.38
CA VAL A 849 7.31 8.25 27.35
C VAL A 849 7.41 9.68 26.89
N ASP A 850 6.99 10.60 27.75
CA ASP A 850 6.85 12.03 27.50
C ASP A 850 7.99 12.76 28.25
N GLY A 851 8.76 13.61 27.58
CA GLY A 851 10.05 14.13 28.08
C GLY A 851 10.64 15.25 27.22
N ASP A 852 11.97 15.36 27.18
CA ASP A 852 12.69 16.25 26.26
C ASP A 852 14.08 15.72 25.86
N LEU A 853 14.62 16.23 24.75
CA LEU A 853 15.92 15.91 24.18
C LEU A 853 16.14 14.40 23.85
N PHE A 854 15.10 13.70 23.40
CA PHE A 854 15.22 12.34 22.88
C PHE A 854 15.81 12.31 21.45
N LEU A 855 16.77 11.42 21.20
CA LEU A 855 17.53 11.36 19.94
C LEU A 855 17.24 10.11 19.09
N ASP A 856 17.25 10.23 17.76
CA ASP A 856 16.96 9.16 16.79
C ASP A 856 18.18 8.25 16.52
N ARG A 857 18.84 7.81 17.61
CA ARG A 857 20.12 7.09 17.57
C ARG A 857 20.03 5.68 18.16
N SER A 858 20.95 4.81 17.73
CA SER A 858 21.07 3.43 18.24
C SER A 858 21.35 3.31 19.74
N GLY A 859 21.76 4.39 20.40
CA GLY A 859 21.91 4.48 21.85
C GLY A 859 20.59 4.69 22.62
N LEU A 860 19.51 5.11 21.95
CA LEU A 860 18.21 5.40 22.59
C LEU A 860 17.62 4.12 23.21
N THR A 861 17.66 4.03 24.53
CA THR A 861 17.32 2.81 25.26
C THR A 861 16.41 3.10 26.44
N CYS A 862 15.35 2.31 26.59
CA CYS A 862 14.49 2.30 27.76
C CYS A 862 14.94 1.19 28.73
N LYS A 863 15.36 1.54 29.94
CA LYS A 863 15.53 0.62 31.05
C LYS A 863 14.18 0.40 31.71
N MET A 864 13.66 -0.82 31.67
CA MET A 864 12.34 -1.20 32.15
C MET A 864 12.48 -2.18 33.33
N GLN A 865 12.33 -1.66 34.55
CA GLN A 865 12.29 -2.43 35.79
C GLN A 865 10.85 -2.86 36.05
N ARG A 866 10.52 -4.16 35.91
CA ARG A 866 9.17 -4.65 36.20
C ARG A 866 8.90 -4.61 37.71
N PHE A 867 7.66 -4.38 38.10
CA PHE A 867 7.19 -4.51 39.48
C PHE A 867 5.80 -5.19 39.54
N GLU A 868 5.47 -5.75 40.70
CA GLU A 868 4.11 -6.16 41.08
C GLU A 868 3.70 -5.46 42.37
N MET A 869 2.39 -5.39 42.64
CA MET A 869 1.82 -4.63 43.75
C MET A 869 0.47 -5.19 44.21
N THR A 870 0.25 -5.25 45.52
CA THR A 870 -1.04 -5.62 46.14
C THR A 870 -2.08 -4.49 46.07
N MET A 871 -3.37 -4.81 46.27
CA MET A 871 -4.42 -3.78 46.43
C MET A 871 -4.12 -2.74 47.52
N ASN A 872 -3.40 -3.14 48.57
CA ASN A 872 -3.03 -2.27 49.69
C ASN A 872 -1.91 -1.26 49.34
N GLY A 873 -1.28 -1.39 48.16
CA GLY A 873 -0.21 -0.51 47.67
C GLY A 873 1.21 -0.98 48.01
N THR A 874 1.38 -2.11 48.71
CA THR A 874 2.70 -2.74 48.89
C THR A 874 3.18 -3.28 47.56
N SER A 875 4.32 -2.79 47.08
CA SER A 875 4.93 -3.16 45.79
C SER A 875 6.34 -3.71 45.96
N TRP A 876 6.80 -4.49 44.97
CA TRP A 876 8.14 -5.07 44.92
C TRP A 876 8.66 -5.09 43.47
N ASP A 877 9.95 -4.78 43.32
CA ASP A 877 10.64 -4.84 42.05
C ASP A 877 11.03 -6.29 41.68
N LEU A 878 11.03 -6.58 40.38
CA LEU A 878 11.23 -7.89 39.79
C LEU A 878 12.36 -7.81 38.75
N GLU A 879 12.25 -8.40 37.56
CA GLU A 879 13.31 -8.32 36.55
C GLU A 879 13.44 -6.92 35.91
N THR A 880 14.68 -6.42 35.80
CA THR A 880 15.04 -5.34 34.88
C THR A 880 15.32 -5.89 33.50
N SER A 881 14.92 -5.14 32.48
CA SER A 881 15.22 -5.38 31.07
C SER A 881 15.60 -4.07 30.38
N HIS A 882 16.34 -4.15 29.27
CA HIS A 882 16.65 -3.01 28.42
C HIS A 882 16.01 -3.25 27.05
N VAL A 883 15.26 -2.28 26.54
CA VAL A 883 14.64 -2.33 25.21
C VAL A 883 15.03 -1.10 24.39
N PRO A 884 15.20 -1.20 23.05
CA PRO A 884 15.38 -0.02 22.21
C PRO A 884 14.18 0.92 22.31
N GLY A 885 14.44 2.21 22.47
CA GLY A 885 13.43 3.25 22.36
C GLY A 885 13.14 3.54 20.88
N SER A 886 11.87 3.60 20.51
CA SER A 886 11.44 4.05 19.18
C SER A 886 11.14 5.54 19.23
N HIS A 887 12.06 6.37 18.74
CA HIS A 887 11.92 7.83 18.70
C HIS A 887 10.70 8.27 17.86
N ASN A 888 9.79 9.05 18.45
CA ASN A 888 8.69 9.69 17.72
C ASN A 888 8.96 11.18 17.48
N THR A 889 9.23 11.97 18.51
CA THR A 889 9.68 13.37 18.44
C THR A 889 10.68 13.68 19.57
N LEU A 890 11.29 14.88 19.55
CA LEU A 890 12.20 15.35 20.60
C LEU A 890 11.65 15.20 22.03
N SER A 891 10.32 15.28 22.19
CA SER A 891 9.64 15.14 23.49
C SER A 891 8.89 13.82 23.69
N ASP A 892 8.89 12.88 22.73
CA ASP A 892 8.22 11.59 22.94
C ASP A 892 8.82 10.36 22.23
N ILE A 893 8.82 9.22 22.93
CA ILE A 893 9.29 7.93 22.42
C ILE A 893 8.31 6.79 22.74
N ARG A 894 8.52 5.61 22.13
CA ARG A 894 7.79 4.37 22.45
C ARG A 894 8.75 3.30 23.00
N CYS A 895 8.44 2.76 24.18
CA CYS A 895 9.18 1.68 24.82
C CYS A 895 8.33 0.40 24.84
N LYS A 896 8.69 -0.59 24.03
CA LYS A 896 7.91 -1.84 23.91
C LYS A 896 8.05 -2.72 25.14
N PHE A 897 6.92 -3.15 25.73
CA PHE A 897 6.97 -4.01 26.90
C PHE A 897 7.62 -5.35 26.55
N PRO A 898 8.56 -5.85 27.38
CA PRO A 898 9.11 -7.19 27.22
C PRO A 898 7.98 -8.22 27.16
N ARG A 899 8.10 -9.20 26.27
CA ARG A 899 7.18 -10.35 26.27
C ARG A 899 7.36 -11.10 27.58
N SER A 900 6.37 -10.99 28.48
CA SER A 900 6.33 -11.80 29.69
C SER A 900 6.39 -13.27 29.29
N HIS A 901 7.52 -13.92 29.57
CA HIS A 901 7.65 -15.35 29.38
C HIS A 901 6.74 -16.03 30.40
N SER A 902 5.58 -16.52 29.94
CA SER A 902 4.72 -17.42 30.70
C SER A 902 5.41 -18.78 30.88
N LYS A 903 6.46 -18.78 31.71
CA LYS A 903 6.79 -19.93 32.54
C LYS A 903 5.51 -20.27 33.29
N ARG A 904 5.12 -21.53 33.34
CA ARG A 904 4.04 -22.00 34.22
C ARG A 904 4.49 -21.79 35.66
N SER A 905 4.22 -20.61 36.22
CA SER A 905 4.44 -20.36 37.63
C SER A 905 3.46 -21.23 38.41
N THR A 906 3.99 -22.27 39.05
CA THR A 906 3.30 -23.03 40.09
C THR A 906 3.21 -22.25 41.40
N LEU A 907 3.87 -21.09 41.47
CA LEU A 907 3.68 -20.08 42.51
C LEU A 907 2.55 -19.13 42.11
N SER A 908 1.55 -18.98 42.97
CA SER A 908 0.53 -17.95 42.91
C SER A 908 1.18 -16.56 42.98
N SER A 909 1.10 -15.75 41.93
CA SER A 909 1.47 -14.33 42.04
C SER A 909 0.49 -13.63 42.98
N ILE A 910 1.06 -12.95 43.98
CA ILE A 910 0.36 -12.11 44.97
C ILE A 910 0.14 -10.68 44.39
N GLY A 911 0.70 -10.39 43.21
CA GLY A 911 0.53 -9.13 42.51
C GLY A 911 -0.90 -8.95 42.00
N PHE A 912 -1.60 -7.95 42.53
CA PHE A 912 -2.86 -7.49 41.97
C PHE A 912 -2.58 -6.63 40.72
N ILE A 913 -1.75 -5.60 40.87
CA ILE A 913 -1.29 -4.76 39.76
C ILE A 913 0.11 -5.20 39.33
N SER A 914 0.39 -5.10 38.03
CA SER A 914 1.73 -5.23 37.46
C SER A 914 2.12 -3.92 36.79
N GLY A 915 3.41 -3.66 36.61
CA GLY A 915 3.86 -2.43 35.97
C GLY A 915 5.35 -2.41 35.66
N TYR A 916 5.81 -1.28 35.11
CA TYR A 916 7.21 -1.01 34.86
C TYR A 916 7.59 0.38 35.34
N LYS A 917 8.73 0.49 36.04
CA LYS A 917 9.46 1.76 36.21
C LYS A 917 10.37 1.91 35.00
N ILE A 918 10.22 3.00 34.26
CA ILE A 918 10.88 3.23 32.97
C ILE A 918 11.77 4.45 33.07
N ALA A 919 13.06 4.26 32.75
CA ALA A 919 14.04 5.33 32.60
C ALA A 919 14.63 5.28 31.17
N VAL A 920 15.03 6.42 30.63
CA VAL A 920 15.50 6.57 29.24
C VAL A 920 16.95 7.04 29.21
N SER A 921 17.71 6.57 28.23
CA SER A 921 19.10 7.00 27.97
C SER A 921 19.32 7.23 26.48
N ASN A 922 20.02 8.30 26.12
CA ASN A 922 20.48 8.57 24.75
C ASN A 922 21.78 7.81 24.38
N ASN A 923 22.55 7.34 25.39
CA ASN A 923 23.86 6.69 25.22
C ASN A 923 23.92 5.24 25.74
N ASN A 924 22.78 4.67 26.18
CA ASN A 924 22.65 3.35 26.84
C ASN A 924 23.55 3.17 28.10
N LYS A 925 23.94 4.26 28.77
CA LYS A 925 24.73 4.25 30.01
C LYS A 925 24.08 5.10 31.10
N ASN A 926 23.76 6.35 30.76
CA ASN A 926 23.27 7.35 31.70
C ASN A 926 21.75 7.45 31.52
N PHE A 927 21.00 6.99 32.52
CA PHE A 927 19.55 6.86 32.48
C PHE A 927 18.87 7.95 33.32
N SER A 928 17.70 8.39 32.85
CA SER A 928 16.85 9.39 33.51
C SER A 928 16.25 8.91 34.84
N GLU A 929 15.53 9.80 35.52
CA GLU A 929 14.63 9.42 36.62
C GLU A 929 13.52 8.48 36.13
N ALA A 930 13.26 7.42 36.91
CA ALA A 930 12.40 6.31 36.48
C ALA A 930 10.92 6.56 36.81
N HIS A 931 10.08 6.60 35.78
CA HIS A 931 8.65 6.89 35.88
C HIS A 931 7.81 5.61 35.74
N ALA A 932 6.75 5.48 36.54
CA ALA A 932 5.96 4.25 36.63
C ALA A 932 4.77 4.23 35.66
N VAL A 933 4.59 3.10 34.96
CA VAL A 933 3.34 2.74 34.26
C VAL A 933 2.71 1.51 34.90
N TYR A 934 1.41 1.60 35.16
CA TYR A 934 0.59 0.57 35.80
C TYR A 934 -0.25 -0.15 34.75
N ILE A 935 -0.19 -1.48 34.73
CA ILE A 935 -0.91 -2.34 33.79
C ILE A 935 -2.01 -3.10 34.54
N LEU A 936 -3.26 -2.81 34.17
CA LEU A 936 -4.48 -3.29 34.82
C LEU A 936 -5.34 -4.10 33.85
N ASP A 937 -6.00 -5.14 34.32
CA ASP A 937 -7.03 -5.87 33.59
C ASP A 937 -8.40 -5.19 33.82
N SER A 938 -8.80 -4.29 32.92
CA SER A 938 -9.98 -3.42 33.12
C SER A 938 -11.31 -4.18 33.24
N THR A 939 -11.32 -5.48 32.96
CA THR A 939 -12.50 -6.35 33.11
C THR A 939 -12.95 -6.46 34.57
N CYS A 940 -12.01 -6.62 35.51
CA CYS A 940 -12.30 -6.65 36.95
C CYS A 940 -11.50 -5.65 37.79
N GLN A 941 -10.45 -5.02 37.26
CA GLN A 941 -9.64 -4.07 38.01
C GLN A 941 -10.07 -2.62 37.72
N ASP A 942 -10.00 -1.77 38.74
CA ASP A 942 -10.30 -0.34 38.64
C ASP A 942 -9.39 0.50 39.55
N THR A 943 -9.50 1.81 39.42
CA THR A 943 -8.80 2.81 40.22
C THR A 943 -9.75 3.62 41.09
N LEU A 944 -9.24 4.07 42.25
CA LEU A 944 -9.94 4.94 43.19
C LEU A 944 -9.05 6.15 43.52
N ASN A 945 -9.69 7.29 43.77
CA ASN A 945 -9.06 8.46 44.39
C ASN A 945 -9.26 8.37 45.91
N VAL A 946 -8.18 8.26 46.67
CA VAL A 946 -8.21 8.33 48.14
C VAL A 946 -7.31 9.48 48.58
N SER A 947 -7.92 10.60 48.98
CA SER A 947 -7.21 11.82 49.41
C SER A 947 -6.17 12.33 48.40
N GLY A 948 -6.47 12.22 47.10
CA GLY A 948 -5.56 12.58 46.01
C GLY A 948 -4.61 11.47 45.57
N GLN A 949 -4.47 10.38 46.35
CA GLN A 949 -3.63 9.24 45.99
C GLN A 949 -4.37 8.25 45.08
N LEU A 950 -3.64 7.71 44.10
CA LEU A 950 -4.08 6.58 43.29
C LEU A 950 -4.14 5.31 44.16
N ARG A 951 -5.31 4.67 44.21
CA ARG A 951 -5.53 3.34 44.80
C ARG A 951 -6.19 2.42 43.80
N PHE A 952 -6.14 1.11 44.06
CA PHE A 952 -6.59 0.07 43.14
C PHE A 952 -7.67 -0.80 43.78
N ALA A 953 -8.69 -1.15 42.99
CA ALA A 953 -9.88 -1.85 43.46
C ALA A 953 -10.24 -3.04 42.56
N LEU A 954 -10.91 -4.03 43.16
CA LEU A 954 -11.58 -5.13 42.46
C LEU A 954 -13.05 -4.76 42.28
N LYS A 955 -13.53 -4.74 41.03
CA LYS A 955 -14.91 -4.44 40.65
C LYS A 955 -15.88 -5.48 41.23
N PRO A 956 -17.11 -5.09 41.63
CA PRO A 956 -18.10 -6.02 42.13
C PRO A 956 -18.51 -7.04 41.05
N GLY A 957 -18.82 -8.28 41.46
CA GLY A 957 -19.17 -9.36 40.54
C GLY A 957 -17.98 -10.13 39.94
N PHE A 958 -16.77 -9.97 40.50
CA PHE A 958 -15.56 -10.66 40.05
C PHE A 958 -14.66 -11.10 41.21
N CYS A 959 -13.96 -12.21 41.01
CA CYS A 959 -12.74 -12.59 41.70
C CYS A 959 -11.51 -12.25 40.85
N PHE A 960 -10.35 -12.08 41.48
CA PHE A 960 -9.04 -11.98 40.83
C PHE A 960 -8.15 -13.12 41.32
N ILE A 961 -8.17 -14.25 40.60
CA ILE A 961 -7.54 -15.49 41.04
C ILE A 961 -6.32 -15.78 40.15
N HIS A 962 -5.16 -15.98 40.77
CA HIS A 962 -3.88 -16.26 40.07
C HIS A 962 -3.61 -15.31 38.88
N GLY A 963 -3.71 -14.00 39.09
CA GLY A 963 -3.44 -12.99 38.05
C GLY A 963 -4.52 -12.85 36.96
N SER A 964 -5.69 -13.46 37.16
CA SER A 964 -6.78 -13.54 36.16
C SER A 964 -8.11 -13.04 36.74
N CYS A 965 -8.79 -12.16 36.01
CA CYS A 965 -10.16 -11.77 36.31
C CYS A 965 -11.15 -12.91 36.00
N VAL A 966 -11.99 -13.27 36.98
CA VAL A 966 -12.98 -14.35 36.88
C VAL A 966 -14.34 -13.79 37.35
N PRO A 967 -15.42 -13.84 36.54
CA PRO A 967 -16.75 -13.45 36.99
C PRO A 967 -17.29 -14.33 38.12
N ASP A 968 -18.13 -13.76 38.99
CA ASP A 968 -18.84 -14.46 40.06
C ASP A 968 -19.68 -15.62 39.53
N GLY A 969 -19.67 -16.76 40.24
CA GLY A 969 -20.35 -18.00 39.84
C GLY A 969 -19.69 -18.79 38.69
N VAL A 970 -18.54 -18.36 38.15
CA VAL A 970 -17.82 -19.15 37.14
C VAL A 970 -17.11 -20.34 37.79
N GLN A 971 -17.45 -21.54 37.32
CA GLN A 971 -16.95 -22.82 37.85
C GLN A 971 -15.77 -23.40 37.03
N LYS A 972 -14.94 -24.21 37.69
CA LYS A 972 -13.73 -24.83 37.11
C LYS A 972 -13.43 -26.16 37.82
N LYS A 973 -14.14 -27.23 37.43
CA LYS A 973 -14.34 -28.44 38.27
C LYS A 973 -15.04 -28.04 39.58
N CYS A 974 -14.75 -28.73 40.69
CA CYS A 974 -15.23 -28.55 42.06
C CYS A 974 -14.95 -27.20 42.73
N TYR A 975 -14.63 -26.18 41.94
CA TYR A 975 -14.19 -24.87 42.40
C TYR A 975 -14.94 -23.78 41.65
N GLU A 976 -15.31 -22.72 42.34
CA GLU A 976 -15.95 -21.54 41.76
C GLU A 976 -15.32 -20.24 42.25
N CYS A 977 -15.53 -19.17 41.49
CA CYS A 977 -15.43 -17.82 42.03
C CYS A 977 -16.70 -17.54 42.85
N ASP A 978 -16.57 -17.45 44.18
CA ASP A 978 -17.60 -16.95 45.09
C ASP A 978 -17.07 -15.67 45.75
N ILE A 979 -17.59 -14.51 45.30
CA ILE A 979 -17.16 -13.21 45.82
C ILE A 979 -17.52 -12.96 47.30
N ARG A 980 -18.31 -13.84 47.94
CA ARG A 980 -18.69 -13.74 49.35
C ARG A 980 -17.71 -14.49 50.26
N GLN A 981 -17.16 -15.62 49.79
CA GLN A 981 -16.18 -16.41 50.54
C GLN A 981 -14.74 -15.96 50.26
N ASN A 982 -14.27 -16.01 49.01
CA ASN A 982 -12.92 -15.58 48.69
C ASN A 982 -12.82 -14.96 47.28
N LYS A 983 -12.42 -13.70 47.23
CA LYS A 983 -12.27 -12.92 46.00
C LYS A 983 -10.91 -13.11 45.31
N PHE A 984 -9.97 -13.82 45.93
CA PHE A 984 -8.59 -13.97 45.42
C PHE A 984 -8.16 -15.42 45.20
N GLU A 985 -8.94 -16.38 45.71
CA GLU A 985 -8.71 -17.81 45.54
C GLU A 985 -9.97 -18.56 45.10
N TRP A 986 -9.76 -19.76 44.55
CA TRP A 986 -10.84 -20.65 44.17
C TRP A 986 -11.58 -21.20 45.40
N THR A 987 -12.88 -20.93 45.50
CA THR A 987 -13.74 -21.45 46.56
C THR A 987 -14.19 -22.87 46.21
N TYR A 988 -14.05 -23.83 47.13
CA TYR A 988 -14.39 -25.24 46.90
C TYR A 988 -15.86 -25.52 47.20
N ARG A 989 -16.56 -26.23 46.30
CA ARG A 989 -18.00 -26.55 46.43
C ARG A 989 -18.22 -28.00 46.86
N GLU A 990 -18.47 -28.22 48.14
CA GLU A 990 -18.73 -29.55 48.74
C GLU A 990 -20.05 -30.21 48.30
N THR A 991 -20.97 -29.47 47.68
CA THR A 991 -22.31 -29.94 47.30
C THR A 991 -22.43 -30.48 45.88
N GLU A 992 -21.35 -30.50 45.09
CA GLU A 992 -21.40 -30.85 43.68
C GLU A 992 -21.08 -32.34 43.43
N LYS A 993 -21.98 -33.05 42.73
CA LYS A 993 -21.87 -34.51 42.56
C LYS A 993 -20.59 -34.90 41.80
N GLY A 994 -19.68 -35.57 42.50
CA GLY A 994 -18.36 -36.00 41.99
C GLY A 994 -17.19 -35.28 42.65
N CYS A 995 -17.44 -34.34 43.56
CA CYS A 995 -16.42 -33.57 44.26
C CYS A 995 -16.15 -34.13 45.67
N THR A 996 -15.08 -34.91 45.79
CA THR A 996 -14.49 -35.30 47.08
C THR A 996 -13.24 -34.48 47.37
N LYS A 997 -13.05 -34.13 48.64
CA LYS A 997 -11.94 -33.30 49.10
C LYS A 997 -10.72 -34.21 49.34
N GLU A 998 -9.81 -34.27 48.38
CA GLU A 998 -8.54 -34.99 48.56
C GLU A 998 -7.67 -34.27 49.59
N GLU A 999 -7.72 -34.75 50.84
CA GLU A 999 -6.71 -34.40 51.84
C GLU A 999 -5.34 -34.95 51.39
N ASN A 1000 -4.29 -34.13 51.49
CA ASN A 1000 -2.96 -34.42 50.94
C ASN A 1000 -2.19 -35.52 51.73
N SER A 1001 -2.66 -36.76 51.65
CA SER A 1001 -2.10 -37.94 52.32
C SER A 1001 -0.83 -38.49 51.62
N HIS A 1002 0.14 -37.63 51.32
CA HIS A 1002 1.44 -38.01 50.73
C HIS A 1002 2.65 -37.85 51.67
N LEU A 1003 2.46 -37.36 52.90
CA LEU A 1003 3.51 -37.32 53.93
C LEU A 1003 4.13 -38.69 54.22
N TRP A 1004 3.34 -39.78 54.19
CA TRP A 1004 3.84 -41.13 54.38
C TRP A 1004 4.80 -41.58 53.25
N VAL A 1005 4.58 -41.12 52.01
CA VAL A 1005 5.45 -41.41 50.87
C VAL A 1005 6.83 -40.76 51.07
N ILE A 1006 6.87 -39.53 51.61
CA ILE A 1006 8.12 -38.85 51.96
C ILE A 1006 8.85 -39.64 53.07
N GLY A 1007 8.13 -40.13 54.09
CA GLY A 1007 8.69 -40.99 55.13
C GLY A 1007 9.30 -42.29 54.59
N VAL A 1008 8.60 -42.99 53.69
CA VAL A 1008 9.11 -44.21 53.03
C VAL A 1008 10.34 -43.92 52.16
N VAL A 1009 10.31 -42.86 51.35
CA VAL A 1009 11.46 -42.48 50.50
C VAL A 1009 12.68 -42.09 51.35
N LEU A 1010 12.50 -41.34 52.44
CA LEU A 1010 13.59 -41.01 53.37
C LEU A 1010 14.15 -42.25 54.06
N ALA A 1011 13.30 -43.20 54.48
CA ALA A 1011 13.76 -44.46 55.07
C ALA A 1011 14.58 -45.31 54.08
N VAL A 1012 14.12 -45.41 52.82
CA VAL A 1012 14.86 -46.11 51.75
C VAL A 1012 16.20 -45.41 51.44
N LEU A 1013 16.22 -44.08 51.36
CA LEU A 1013 17.46 -43.31 51.17
C LEU A 1013 18.44 -43.48 52.36
N LEU A 1014 17.93 -43.55 53.59
CA LEU A 1014 18.75 -43.81 54.79
C LEU A 1014 19.38 -45.20 54.74
N LEU A 1015 18.62 -46.23 54.37
CA LEU A 1015 19.11 -47.60 54.20
C LEU A 1015 20.16 -47.70 53.08
N ILE A 1016 19.97 -47.00 51.96
CA ILE A 1016 20.96 -46.90 50.87
C ILE A 1016 22.23 -46.20 51.37
N LEU A 1017 22.12 -45.12 52.13
CA LEU A 1017 23.27 -44.42 52.73
C LEU A 1017 24.05 -45.31 53.71
N ILE A 1018 23.35 -46.04 54.60
CA ILE A 1018 23.98 -46.99 55.53
C ILE A 1018 24.70 -48.10 54.73
N GLY A 1019 24.06 -48.64 53.69
CA GLY A 1019 24.67 -49.63 52.79
C GLY A 1019 25.93 -49.10 52.09
N LEU A 1020 25.87 -47.88 51.54
CA LEU A 1020 27.02 -47.24 50.88
C LEU A 1020 28.17 -46.94 51.86
N VAL A 1021 27.89 -46.50 53.09
CA VAL A 1021 28.91 -46.29 54.13
C VAL A 1021 29.55 -47.62 54.53
N PHE A 1022 28.77 -48.68 54.73
CA PHE A 1022 29.29 -50.01 55.03
C PHE A 1022 30.17 -50.54 53.89
N PHE A 1023 29.74 -50.38 52.64
CA PHE A 1023 30.51 -50.75 51.44
C PHE A 1023 31.80 -49.93 51.30
N TYR A 1024 31.76 -48.63 51.63
CA TYR A 1024 32.93 -47.75 51.61
C TYR A 1024 33.98 -48.14 52.66
N ILE A 1025 33.53 -48.48 53.88
CA ILE A 1025 34.40 -48.98 54.97
C ILE A 1025 35.07 -50.30 54.58
N LEU A 1026 34.32 -51.25 53.99
CA LEU A 1026 34.89 -52.49 53.47
C LEU A 1026 35.91 -52.23 52.34
N LYS A 1027 35.57 -51.37 51.39
CA LYS A 1027 36.41 -51.06 50.22
C LYS A 1027 37.71 -50.32 50.58
N LYS A 1028 37.72 -49.56 51.68
CA LYS A 1028 38.92 -48.88 52.19
C LYS A 1028 39.98 -49.85 52.78
N LYS A 1029 39.65 -51.13 53.00
CA LYS A 1029 40.58 -52.15 53.53
C LYS A 1029 41.40 -52.87 52.45
N HIS A 1030 41.12 -52.65 51.16
CA HIS A 1030 41.86 -53.24 50.03
C HIS A 1030 42.11 -52.23 48.89
N ARG A 1031 43.22 -51.48 48.97
CA ARG A 1031 44.03 -51.01 47.83
C ARG A 1031 45.30 -50.29 48.30
N VAL A 1032 46.40 -51.03 48.25
CA VAL A 1032 47.79 -50.54 48.16
C VAL A 1032 48.33 -51.08 46.82
N VAL A 1033 49.40 -50.47 46.27
CA VAL A 1033 50.14 -50.90 45.05
C VAL A 1033 49.54 -50.45 43.68
N GLN A 1034 50.25 -49.50 43.03
CA GLN A 1034 50.69 -49.37 41.60
C GLN A 1034 49.74 -49.68 40.40
N ASP A 1035 49.83 -49.06 39.19
CA ASP A 1035 50.45 -47.79 38.70
C ASP A 1035 49.54 -47.13 37.59
N SER A 1036 49.81 -46.79 36.29
CA SER A 1036 50.91 -46.95 35.29
C SER A 1036 50.80 -45.94 34.09
N TYR A 1037 51.75 -46.00 33.14
CA TYR A 1037 51.93 -45.22 31.87
C TYR A 1037 50.81 -45.37 30.79
N GLY A 1038 50.67 -44.54 29.74
CA GLY A 1038 51.30 -43.25 29.40
C GLY A 1038 51.32 -42.87 27.87
N MET A 1039 51.63 -41.59 27.54
CA MET A 1039 52.15 -41.04 26.24
C MET A 1039 51.14 -40.75 25.05
N PRO A 1040 51.49 -40.05 23.92
CA PRO A 1040 51.38 -38.56 23.83
C PRO A 1040 51.10 -37.83 22.45
N ASN A 1041 50.41 -36.66 22.46
CA ASN A 1041 50.64 -35.44 21.60
C ASN A 1041 50.54 -35.54 20.03
N PRO A 1042 50.88 -34.50 19.19
CA PRO A 1042 50.39 -33.10 19.10
C PRO A 1042 50.01 -32.58 17.66
N HIS A 1043 49.62 -31.30 17.55
CA HIS A 1043 49.50 -30.43 16.34
C HIS A 1043 48.34 -30.69 15.33
N GLY A 1044 47.87 -29.74 14.51
CA GLY A 1044 48.30 -28.34 14.29
C GLY A 1044 47.25 -27.46 13.53
N GLN A 1045 47.61 -26.21 13.21
CA GLN A 1045 46.79 -25.19 12.52
C GLN A 1045 46.67 -25.47 10.99
N ALA A 1046 45.85 -24.83 10.13
CA ALA A 1046 45.31 -23.46 10.12
C ALA A 1046 44.12 -23.24 9.14
N SER A 1047 43.55 -22.02 9.17
CA SER A 1047 42.80 -21.21 8.16
C SER A 1047 42.38 -21.81 6.78
N LYS A 1048 41.33 -21.32 6.08
CA LYS A 1048 41.03 -19.88 5.80
C LYS A 1048 39.64 -19.65 5.15
N TYR A 1049 38.98 -18.55 5.53
CA TYR A 1049 37.98 -17.71 4.80
C TYR A 1049 37.19 -18.28 3.60
N SER A 1050 35.85 -18.08 3.59
CA SER A 1050 35.21 -16.98 2.81
C SER A 1050 33.68 -17.15 2.63
N LYS A 1051 32.87 -16.49 3.47
CA LYS A 1051 31.76 -15.57 3.11
C LYS A 1051 31.02 -15.08 4.35
#